data_AF-A0A7W5UJ04-F1
#
_entry.id   AF-A0A7W5UJ04-F1
#
_cell.length_a   1.000
_cell.length_b   1.000
_cell.length_c   1.000
_cell.angle_alpha   90.00
_cell.angle_beta   90.00
_cell.angle_gamma   90.00
#
_symmetry.space_group_name_H-M   'P 1'
#
loop_
_entity.id
_entity.type
_entity.pdbx_description
1 polymer ?
#
loop_
_entity_poly.entity_id
_entity_poly.type
_entity_poly.pdbx_seq_one_letter_code
_entity_poly.pdbx_strand_id
1 'polypeptide(L)'
;MNKIRLLLLTLLLTVIPMSLLAYTKDQIVTFEKNHYRVLSPTENTLAFLGTDNSNTGVLIIPSIFGDGQGTTFKVTEIEYHPLYRCNNITSVKLPETIQRIGGEVFRGAQLEHINIPKSVTEISSYAWAGVERVPQHEVDKNNPKYCSDDKGALYSKDMATLLSVPSNVNPPSGVYTVDSRVTKITKPTFRLIEGLTKIILPKNLKEIEEGYPTISPTKTLEAFEIASGGHTPFKVEAGVLFKDTVLMVYPPAKPEENYTVPDNITTISSYAISKTTKLKDINLNKVTKLSIASIFAATMLQKITLPEGIKKYNPTTKMGMSEGCFESCTKVTEYKVPAGNTDFLDDSGVVYSKPAKDVLYLYPPNKAGMTFSIPSSVRTLASKCFQSAQNITTMLIPKTVENLNQETFRAAEKLETVTFEETAQIKKFGYHAFRACKSLKTITFPKSLTNINICFNECFNLETINIPNGSQLKEIGNNAFSTNIKLKNFNFLGTCPLTTIGNNAFANLKELEKFNFPKTVTEIRTNAFSGCEKMATAEFTDDAEIQTIGSGAFADCGLVNFNVPKNVNKIEREAFRNCAALTTINVTEATTDISPEAFKNCSNLKAINVSKKNSVYSSVDGYLLSQDKKTLMIFPPGKANDRFTLLPPSITSIGKYAFYDCKNLKNVTIPNLVTSIGERAFGLCTNLKTITFLCDQKIKSDSINKEENKMSFDDGTQTSHNMFQNINIQVRKEKLDEYNSDPFYQQFKSRHPSFEVEKEEYIVVSEGAVSMLSTKRTDETFVLPTEIPHDGKNYKVSMIGDYAFQHVTSGIKEVVVKKDVEYIGAQAFITNRADTTSIIKSVFFIESNPTNQMLSTTRFDLDQTNTNYSEFAKATKIYVKKTALNKYKAKWAKTIYKKETDKDETSPYDFTSQLEFKIKDVKISKKYGTFAREFDVDFSDYYNEKHHSAVAAFVASTKILDGKGDYGTATKHVQMTSVDKKGGYTASYSYVPAYTGVLLKVLDKEATDADFYYTIGEQDQQVYHVTNNVMTGVTVNPITSLTATTTDPIYVMQGGTFHKAESNINNFPIHKAYMKFSALPAGTRVVFDFDDTTTGIESIESIDTGSSNRAADVYYNLQGQRISKPQQAGLYILNGAKVIIK
;
A
#
# COMPACT_ATOMS: atom_id res chain seq x y z
N MET A 1 31.36 3.12 -36.48
CA MET A 1 31.42 2.44 -35.15
C MET A 1 30.34 2.87 -34.17
N ASN A 2 29.93 4.16 -34.08
CA ASN A 2 28.91 4.60 -33.11
C ASN A 2 27.46 4.21 -33.45
N LYS A 3 27.13 3.95 -34.72
CA LYS A 3 25.78 3.45 -35.11
C LYS A 3 25.58 1.94 -34.85
N ILE A 4 26.67 1.16 -34.78
CA ILE A 4 26.61 -0.29 -34.49
C ILE A 4 26.51 -0.56 -32.99
N ARG A 5 27.09 0.31 -32.13
CA ARG A 5 26.84 0.25 -30.67
C ARG A 5 25.41 0.63 -30.31
N LEU A 6 24.76 1.53 -31.05
CA LEU A 6 23.36 1.88 -30.85
C LEU A 6 22.41 0.75 -31.33
N LEU A 7 22.79 0.04 -32.40
CA LEU A 7 22.05 -1.14 -32.88
C LEU A 7 22.25 -2.38 -32.00
N LEU A 8 23.44 -2.57 -31.39
CA LEU A 8 23.68 -3.65 -30.42
C LEU A 8 22.99 -3.39 -29.07
N LEU A 9 22.83 -2.12 -28.66
CA LEU A 9 22.03 -1.77 -27.47
C LEU A 9 20.52 -1.93 -27.71
N THR A 10 20.05 -1.74 -28.95
CA THR A 10 18.63 -1.92 -29.31
C THR A 10 18.28 -3.38 -29.65
N LEU A 11 19.24 -4.21 -30.08
CA LEU A 11 19.02 -5.64 -30.29
C LEU A 11 19.02 -6.48 -28.99
N LEU A 12 19.57 -5.97 -27.88
CA LEU A 12 19.56 -6.64 -26.57
C LEU A 12 18.27 -6.41 -25.75
N LEU A 13 17.29 -5.69 -26.32
CA LEU A 13 15.94 -5.53 -25.78
C LEU A 13 14.89 -6.31 -26.57
N THR A 14 15.33 -7.29 -27.38
CA THR A 14 14.41 -8.15 -28.14
C THR A 14 13.77 -9.18 -27.23
N VAL A 15 12.47 -8.96 -26.99
CA VAL A 15 11.45 -9.94 -26.56
C VAL A 15 11.76 -10.67 -25.24
N ILE A 16 11.83 -9.92 -24.14
CA ILE A 16 11.37 -10.47 -22.86
C ILE A 16 9.85 -10.35 -22.89
N PRO A 17 9.07 -11.44 -22.76
CA PRO A 17 7.64 -11.29 -22.56
C PRO A 17 7.44 -10.51 -21.26
N MET A 18 7.00 -9.25 -21.37
CA MET A 18 6.59 -8.39 -20.24
C MET A 18 5.27 -8.87 -19.59
N SER A 19 4.94 -10.16 -19.73
CA SER A 19 3.78 -10.74 -19.09
C SER A 19 4.09 -11.06 -17.62
N LEU A 20 3.48 -10.30 -16.71
CA LEU A 20 3.21 -10.66 -15.30
C LEU A 20 4.36 -11.18 -14.45
N LEU A 21 5.37 -10.37 -14.17
CA LEU A 21 6.40 -10.82 -13.25
C LEU A 21 6.21 -10.32 -11.85
N ALA A 22 5.07 -10.51 -11.17
CA ALA A 22 4.77 -10.07 -9.77
C ALA A 22 5.85 -10.34 -8.68
N TYR A 23 6.98 -10.92 -9.07
CA TYR A 23 8.07 -11.43 -8.26
C TYR A 23 9.42 -11.11 -8.91
N THR A 24 10.43 -10.91 -8.08
CA THR A 24 11.82 -10.73 -8.52
C THR A 24 12.61 -12.03 -8.33
N LYS A 25 13.67 -12.23 -9.12
CA LYS A 25 14.56 -13.39 -8.96
C LYS A 25 15.13 -13.41 -7.54
N ASP A 26 15.22 -14.61 -6.96
CA ASP A 26 15.69 -14.88 -5.60
C ASP A 26 14.81 -14.30 -4.48
N GLN A 27 13.67 -13.68 -4.80
CA GLN A 27 12.68 -13.31 -3.80
C GLN A 27 12.23 -14.55 -3.04
N ILE A 28 12.17 -14.44 -1.71
CA ILE A 28 11.53 -15.44 -0.87
C ILE A 28 10.05 -15.07 -0.74
N VAL A 29 9.19 -16.02 -1.08
CA VAL A 29 7.75 -15.88 -1.09
C VAL A 29 7.14 -16.93 -0.18
N THR A 30 6.05 -16.56 0.49
CA THR A 30 5.31 -17.49 1.35
C THR A 30 3.94 -17.69 0.73
N PHE A 31 3.61 -18.93 0.43
CA PHE A 31 2.30 -19.30 -0.09
C PHE A 31 1.72 -20.38 0.81
N GLU A 32 0.49 -20.15 1.25
CA GLU A 32 -0.16 -20.93 2.30
C GLU A 32 0.72 -20.95 3.57
N LYS A 33 1.42 -22.07 3.82
CA LYS A 33 2.28 -22.33 4.98
C LYS A 33 3.71 -22.75 4.58
N ASN A 34 4.04 -22.54 3.30
CA ASN A 34 5.27 -23.00 2.68
C ASN A 34 6.07 -21.81 2.15
N HIS A 35 7.38 -21.89 2.26
CA HIS A 35 8.32 -20.88 1.78
C HIS A 35 9.02 -21.36 0.53
N TYR A 36 9.11 -20.49 -0.47
CA TYR A 36 9.72 -20.76 -1.75
C TYR A 36 10.70 -19.65 -2.14
N ARG A 37 11.70 -19.99 -2.93
CA ARG A 37 12.57 -19.03 -3.63
C ARG A 37 12.17 -18.95 -5.09
N VAL A 38 12.02 -17.74 -5.60
CA VAL A 38 11.76 -17.50 -7.02
C VAL A 38 13.01 -17.80 -7.84
N LEU A 39 12.98 -18.87 -8.64
CA LEU A 39 14.08 -19.31 -9.50
C LEU A 39 14.16 -18.46 -10.77
N SER A 40 13.02 -18.37 -11.46
CA SER A 40 12.84 -17.60 -12.68
C SER A 40 11.50 -16.88 -12.59
N PRO A 41 11.48 -15.54 -12.46
CA PRO A 41 10.23 -14.83 -12.56
C PRO A 41 9.66 -15.02 -13.96
N THR A 42 10.46 -14.89 -15.04
CA THR A 42 10.04 -15.05 -16.44
C THR A 42 9.35 -16.38 -16.75
N GLU A 43 9.78 -17.47 -16.12
CA GLU A 43 9.21 -18.80 -16.33
C GLU A 43 8.23 -19.21 -15.22
N ASN A 44 8.02 -18.34 -14.23
CA ASN A 44 7.27 -18.60 -13.00
C ASN A 44 7.70 -19.92 -12.34
N THR A 45 9.00 -20.13 -12.10
CA THR A 45 9.52 -21.33 -11.44
C THR A 45 10.00 -21.07 -10.01
N LEU A 46 9.80 -22.05 -9.13
CA LEU A 46 10.10 -21.96 -7.70
C LEU A 46 10.94 -23.13 -7.19
N ALA A 47 11.76 -22.85 -6.17
CA ALA A 47 12.38 -23.84 -5.30
C ALA A 47 11.68 -23.85 -3.93
N PHE A 48 11.23 -25.02 -3.47
CA PHE A 48 10.71 -25.18 -2.11
C PHE A 48 11.85 -25.10 -1.09
N LEU A 49 11.68 -24.30 -0.04
CA LEU A 49 12.70 -24.09 1.01
C LEU A 49 12.34 -24.74 2.36
N GLY A 50 11.05 -24.82 2.67
CA GLY A 50 10.56 -25.32 3.96
C GLY A 50 9.17 -24.81 4.31
N THR A 51 8.76 -25.02 5.56
CA THR A 51 7.45 -24.63 6.09
C THR A 51 7.60 -23.55 7.15
N ASP A 52 6.48 -22.94 7.54
CA ASP A 52 6.39 -22.05 8.72
C ASP A 52 6.39 -22.81 10.06
N ASN A 53 6.58 -24.13 10.04
CA ASN A 53 6.46 -25.10 11.14
C ASN A 53 5.03 -25.34 11.68
N SER A 54 4.00 -24.72 11.11
CA SER A 54 2.60 -25.03 11.44
C SER A 54 2.06 -26.24 10.66
N ASN A 55 2.70 -26.59 9.54
CA ASN A 55 2.40 -27.83 8.80
C ASN A 55 2.82 -29.07 9.60
N THR A 56 1.96 -30.10 9.63
CA THR A 56 2.21 -31.36 10.35
C THR A 56 1.88 -32.57 9.47
N GLY A 57 2.57 -33.69 9.67
CA GLY A 57 2.27 -34.94 8.96
C GLY A 57 2.76 -34.98 7.52
N VAL A 58 1.86 -35.31 6.57
CA VAL A 58 2.20 -35.46 5.15
C VAL A 58 2.31 -34.09 4.48
N LEU A 59 3.49 -33.76 3.95
CA LEU A 59 3.70 -32.58 3.12
C LEU A 59 3.48 -32.91 1.65
N ILE A 60 2.48 -32.28 1.01
CA ILE A 60 2.27 -32.37 -0.43
C ILE A 60 2.89 -31.12 -1.06
N ILE A 61 3.93 -31.30 -1.89
CA ILE A 61 4.47 -30.19 -2.67
C ILE A 61 3.61 -30.02 -3.92
N PRO A 62 2.99 -28.85 -4.15
CA PRO A 62 2.17 -28.62 -5.33
C PRO A 62 3.03 -28.62 -6.61
N SER A 63 2.52 -29.23 -7.69
CA SER A 63 3.17 -29.19 -9.02
C SER A 63 3.16 -27.78 -9.58
N ILE A 64 2.00 -27.16 -9.49
CA ILE A 64 1.72 -25.78 -9.81
C ILE A 64 0.81 -25.20 -8.74
N PHE A 65 0.91 -23.91 -8.49
CA PHE A 65 -0.11 -23.20 -7.71
C PHE A 65 -0.22 -21.75 -8.18
N GLY A 66 -1.42 -21.20 -8.09
CA GLY A 66 -1.67 -19.78 -8.31
C GLY A 66 -1.38 -18.98 -7.05
N ASP A 67 -0.76 -17.81 -7.18
CA ASP A 67 -0.57 -16.89 -6.06
C ASP A 67 -1.85 -16.16 -5.61
N GLY A 68 -2.97 -16.42 -6.29
CA GLY A 68 -4.24 -15.73 -6.08
C GLY A 68 -4.25 -14.28 -6.60
N GLN A 69 -3.17 -13.83 -7.24
CA GLN A 69 -2.95 -12.49 -7.81
C GLN A 69 -2.63 -12.55 -9.32
N GLY A 70 -2.96 -13.67 -9.98
CA GLY A 70 -2.85 -13.83 -11.43
C GLY A 70 -1.53 -14.42 -11.92
N THR A 71 -0.62 -14.86 -11.05
CA THR A 71 0.59 -15.61 -11.43
C THR A 71 0.47 -17.07 -11.01
N THR A 72 0.61 -17.98 -11.97
CA THR A 72 0.72 -19.43 -11.69
C THR A 72 2.17 -19.86 -11.73
N PHE A 73 2.63 -20.43 -10.62
CA PHE A 73 3.99 -20.94 -10.47
C PHE A 73 4.06 -22.44 -10.70
N LYS A 74 5.22 -22.89 -11.17
CA LYS A 74 5.65 -24.29 -11.21
C LYS A 74 6.77 -24.53 -10.22
N VAL A 75 6.61 -25.49 -9.31
CA VAL A 75 7.69 -25.87 -8.38
C VAL A 75 8.56 -26.92 -9.05
N THR A 76 9.85 -26.59 -9.25
CA THR A 76 10.79 -27.43 -10.01
C THR A 76 11.97 -27.93 -9.19
N GLU A 77 12.26 -27.27 -8.07
CA GLU A 77 13.41 -27.60 -7.23
C GLU A 77 13.07 -27.63 -5.73
N ILE A 78 13.96 -28.25 -4.95
CA ILE A 78 13.91 -28.29 -3.50
C ILE A 78 15.29 -27.89 -2.99
N GLU A 79 15.35 -26.90 -2.10
CA GLU A 79 16.61 -26.35 -1.61
C GLU A 79 16.62 -26.16 -0.10
N TYR A 80 17.84 -26.08 0.46
CA TYR A 80 18.06 -25.75 1.85
C TYR A 80 18.03 -24.24 2.09
N HIS A 81 17.39 -23.83 3.18
CA HIS A 81 17.51 -22.48 3.73
C HIS A 81 17.64 -22.53 5.26
N PRO A 82 18.53 -21.73 5.89
CA PRO A 82 18.78 -21.81 7.33
C PRO A 82 17.58 -21.42 8.20
N LEU A 83 16.70 -20.54 7.71
CA LEU A 83 15.53 -20.04 8.45
C LEU A 83 14.28 -20.94 8.33
N TYR A 84 14.15 -21.73 7.27
CA TYR A 84 12.93 -22.49 6.99
C TYR A 84 13.16 -23.97 7.29
N ARG A 85 12.25 -24.56 8.06
CA ARG A 85 12.38 -25.94 8.56
C ARG A 85 11.12 -26.74 8.28
N CYS A 86 11.22 -28.05 8.48
CA CYS A 86 10.14 -29.02 8.29
C CYS A 86 9.96 -29.89 9.54
N ASN A 87 10.13 -29.32 10.74
CA ASN A 87 10.25 -30.09 12.00
C ASN A 87 9.10 -31.08 12.28
N ASN A 88 7.89 -30.75 11.82
CA ASN A 88 6.68 -31.52 12.12
C ASN A 88 6.21 -32.42 10.95
N ILE A 89 7.05 -32.57 9.91
CA ILE A 89 6.71 -33.34 8.69
C ILE A 89 7.18 -34.79 8.82
N THR A 90 6.29 -35.74 8.49
CA THR A 90 6.52 -37.18 8.57
C THR A 90 6.60 -37.89 7.21
N SER A 91 6.10 -37.30 6.13
CA SER A 91 6.32 -37.81 4.78
C SER A 91 6.17 -36.69 3.76
N VAL A 92 6.74 -36.88 2.57
CA VAL A 92 6.69 -35.88 1.49
C VAL A 92 6.16 -36.52 0.21
N LYS A 93 5.22 -35.83 -0.46
CA LYS A 93 4.76 -36.17 -1.80
C LYS A 93 5.32 -35.17 -2.82
N LEU A 94 6.20 -35.64 -3.71
CA LEU A 94 6.81 -34.86 -4.78
C LEU A 94 6.00 -34.96 -6.08
N PRO A 95 5.72 -33.83 -6.76
CA PRO A 95 5.06 -33.82 -8.06
C PRO A 95 6.03 -34.09 -9.22
N GLU A 96 5.48 -34.46 -10.38
CA GLU A 96 6.20 -34.68 -11.67
C GLU A 96 6.87 -33.41 -12.25
N THR A 97 6.74 -32.27 -11.58
CA THR A 97 7.41 -31.03 -11.96
C THR A 97 8.79 -30.88 -11.33
N ILE A 98 9.09 -31.62 -10.25
CA ILE A 98 10.39 -31.56 -9.57
C ILE A 98 11.44 -32.25 -10.43
N GLN A 99 12.54 -31.55 -10.69
CA GLN A 99 13.67 -32.02 -11.48
C GLN A 99 14.91 -32.26 -10.61
N ARG A 100 15.06 -31.46 -9.54
CA ARG A 100 16.25 -31.43 -8.68
C ARG A 100 15.90 -31.41 -7.19
N ILE A 101 16.57 -32.28 -6.43
CA ILE A 101 16.54 -32.31 -4.96
C ILE A 101 17.92 -31.88 -4.45
N GLY A 102 17.99 -30.69 -3.84
CA GLY A 102 19.21 -30.11 -3.29
C GLY A 102 19.73 -30.84 -2.04
N GLY A 103 20.88 -30.39 -1.54
CA GLY A 103 21.49 -30.89 -0.31
C GLY A 103 20.81 -30.35 0.95
N GLU A 104 20.81 -31.11 2.06
CA GLU A 104 20.24 -30.69 3.36
C GLU A 104 18.75 -30.26 3.33
N VAL A 105 17.98 -30.77 2.37
CA VAL A 105 16.55 -30.45 2.24
C VAL A 105 15.73 -31.05 3.38
N PHE A 106 14.50 -30.52 3.56
CA PHE A 106 13.55 -30.96 4.60
C PHE A 106 14.14 -30.93 6.02
N ARG A 107 14.98 -29.93 6.31
CA ARG A 107 15.69 -29.85 7.59
C ARG A 107 14.74 -29.97 8.79
N GLY A 108 15.07 -30.88 9.70
CA GLY A 108 14.28 -31.18 10.90
C GLY A 108 13.16 -32.20 10.71
N ALA A 109 12.82 -32.60 9.49
CA ALA A 109 11.72 -33.53 9.25
C ALA A 109 12.05 -34.96 9.72
N GLN A 110 11.04 -35.69 10.22
CA GLN A 110 11.15 -37.10 10.57
C GLN A 110 10.47 -37.95 9.50
N LEU A 111 11.09 -38.02 8.32
CA LEU A 111 10.46 -38.63 7.15
C LEU A 111 10.43 -40.16 7.23
N GLU A 112 9.23 -40.72 7.06
CA GLU A 112 8.97 -42.15 6.95
C GLU A 112 9.07 -42.62 5.49
N HIS A 113 8.44 -41.88 4.58
CA HIS A 113 8.34 -42.20 3.16
C HIS A 113 8.51 -40.95 2.30
N ILE A 114 9.07 -41.12 1.09
CA ILE A 114 9.07 -40.13 0.03
C ILE A 114 9.00 -40.78 -1.34
N ASN A 115 8.15 -40.24 -2.23
CA ASN A 115 8.13 -40.67 -3.63
C ASN A 115 9.16 -39.87 -4.46
N ILE A 116 9.87 -40.57 -5.35
CA ILE A 116 10.79 -39.97 -6.31
C ILE A 116 10.21 -40.16 -7.73
N PRO A 117 9.61 -39.11 -8.33
CA PRO A 117 8.93 -39.21 -9.63
C PRO A 117 9.92 -39.41 -10.79
N LYS A 118 9.41 -39.77 -11.96
CA LYS A 118 10.25 -39.98 -13.17
C LYS A 118 10.98 -38.72 -13.63
N SER A 119 10.45 -37.53 -13.28
CA SER A 119 11.01 -36.23 -13.62
C SER A 119 12.29 -35.87 -12.88
N VAL A 120 12.56 -36.50 -11.72
CA VAL A 120 13.76 -36.21 -10.93
C VAL A 120 14.98 -36.83 -11.59
N THR A 121 15.87 -35.98 -12.07
CA THR A 121 17.13 -36.37 -12.73
C THR A 121 18.37 -36.05 -11.91
N GLU A 122 18.23 -35.24 -10.86
CA GLU A 122 19.32 -34.87 -9.96
C GLU A 122 18.89 -34.95 -8.49
N ILE A 123 19.58 -35.78 -7.72
CA ILE A 123 19.50 -35.81 -6.25
C ILE A 123 20.91 -35.55 -5.73
N SER A 124 21.07 -34.50 -4.95
CA SER A 124 22.34 -34.22 -4.25
C SER A 124 22.74 -35.42 -3.40
N SER A 125 24.01 -35.81 -3.40
CA SER A 125 24.46 -36.98 -2.63
C SER A 125 24.14 -36.84 -1.14
N TYR A 126 24.10 -35.61 -0.61
CA TYR A 126 23.78 -35.31 0.79
C TYR A 126 22.39 -34.68 0.99
N ALA A 127 21.43 -34.94 0.10
CA ALA A 127 20.04 -34.45 0.21
C ALA A 127 19.44 -34.67 1.60
N TRP A 128 19.64 -35.85 2.18
CA TRP A 128 19.05 -36.27 3.45
C TRP A 128 19.91 -35.96 4.68
N ALA A 129 20.93 -35.09 4.55
CA ALA A 129 21.77 -34.75 5.70
C ALA A 129 21.02 -33.95 6.79
N GLY A 130 19.98 -33.19 6.39
CA GLY A 130 19.22 -32.28 7.25
C GLY A 130 18.02 -32.90 7.99
N VAL A 131 17.56 -34.09 7.58
CA VAL A 131 16.39 -34.76 8.21
C VAL A 131 16.76 -35.41 9.54
N GLU A 132 15.78 -35.64 10.41
CA GLU A 132 15.90 -36.35 11.69
C GLU A 132 15.51 -37.83 11.59
N ARG A 133 14.92 -38.26 10.46
CA ARG A 133 14.72 -39.66 10.06
C ARG A 133 14.82 -39.75 8.54
N VAL A 134 15.66 -40.66 8.04
CA VAL A 134 15.86 -40.88 6.60
C VAL A 134 14.71 -41.75 6.07
N PRO A 135 13.98 -41.31 5.02
CA PRO A 135 12.78 -42.00 4.57
C PRO A 135 13.09 -43.27 3.79
N GLN A 136 12.07 -44.13 3.67
CA GLN A 136 11.97 -45.10 2.59
C GLN A 136 11.72 -44.36 1.26
N HIS A 137 12.51 -44.69 0.25
CA HIS A 137 12.42 -44.08 -1.07
C HIS A 137 11.55 -44.94 -1.98
N GLU A 138 10.46 -44.37 -2.48
CA GLU A 138 9.58 -45.00 -3.45
C GLU A 138 9.87 -44.40 -4.83
N VAL A 139 10.80 -45.01 -5.57
CA VAL A 139 11.21 -44.50 -6.88
C VAL A 139 10.27 -45.02 -7.96
N ASP A 140 9.77 -44.11 -8.81
CA ASP A 140 8.96 -44.50 -9.96
C ASP A 140 9.72 -45.51 -10.85
N LYS A 141 9.05 -46.59 -11.26
CA LYS A 141 9.65 -47.67 -12.08
C LYS A 141 10.27 -47.15 -13.38
N ASN A 142 9.73 -46.07 -13.93
CA ASN A 142 10.18 -45.43 -15.16
C ASN A 142 11.20 -44.30 -14.93
N ASN A 143 11.63 -44.04 -13.69
CA ASN A 143 12.68 -43.06 -13.44
C ASN A 143 13.96 -43.48 -14.21
N PRO A 144 14.59 -42.58 -14.99
CA PRO A 144 15.71 -42.92 -15.86
C PRO A 144 17.06 -43.01 -15.14
N LYS A 145 17.16 -42.49 -13.91
CA LYS A 145 18.44 -42.30 -13.19
C LYS A 145 18.54 -43.09 -11.89
N TYR A 146 17.41 -43.37 -11.25
CA TYR A 146 17.36 -43.95 -9.91
C TYR A 146 16.41 -45.15 -9.85
N CYS A 147 16.61 -46.00 -8.85
CA CYS A 147 15.67 -47.04 -8.42
C CYS A 147 15.76 -47.24 -6.91
N SER A 148 14.81 -47.99 -6.35
CA SER A 148 14.84 -48.43 -4.95
C SER A 148 14.66 -49.93 -4.82
N ASP A 149 15.19 -50.52 -3.75
CA ASP A 149 14.95 -51.92 -3.39
C ASP A 149 13.64 -52.09 -2.59
N ASP A 150 13.36 -53.33 -2.17
CA ASP A 150 12.17 -53.70 -1.39
C ASP A 150 12.15 -53.09 0.03
N LYS A 151 13.28 -52.57 0.50
CA LYS A 151 13.43 -51.90 1.80
C LYS A 151 13.43 -50.38 1.68
N GLY A 152 13.35 -49.84 0.45
CA GLY A 152 13.34 -48.41 0.17
C GLY A 152 14.73 -47.77 0.15
N ALA A 153 15.82 -48.55 0.04
CA ALA A 153 17.15 -48.00 -0.18
C ALA A 153 17.28 -47.46 -1.62
N LEU A 154 17.89 -46.28 -1.75
CA LEU A 154 17.98 -45.53 -3.00
C LEU A 154 19.28 -45.84 -3.73
N TYR A 155 19.18 -46.19 -5.02
CA TYR A 155 20.30 -46.54 -5.88
C TYR A 155 20.28 -45.74 -7.20
N SER A 156 21.41 -45.72 -7.90
CA SER A 156 21.42 -45.46 -9.34
C SER A 156 20.64 -46.55 -10.08
N LYS A 157 20.11 -46.24 -11.26
CA LYS A 157 19.22 -47.14 -12.03
C LYS A 157 19.82 -48.54 -12.27
N ASP A 158 21.13 -48.61 -12.42
CA ASP A 158 21.91 -49.83 -12.64
C ASP A 158 22.31 -50.56 -11.34
N MET A 159 21.87 -50.08 -10.17
CA MET A 159 22.26 -50.54 -8.83
C MET A 159 23.75 -50.39 -8.48
N ALA A 160 24.56 -49.75 -9.34
CA ALA A 160 26.00 -49.65 -9.14
C ALA A 160 26.40 -48.64 -8.06
N THR A 161 25.57 -47.62 -7.83
CA THR A 161 25.78 -46.58 -6.81
C THR A 161 24.68 -46.66 -5.75
N LEU A 162 25.06 -46.78 -4.48
CA LEU A 162 24.13 -46.69 -3.34
C LEU A 162 24.11 -45.24 -2.81
N LEU A 163 22.93 -44.63 -2.79
CA LEU A 163 22.74 -43.24 -2.41
C LEU A 163 22.27 -43.05 -0.97
N SER A 164 21.32 -43.86 -0.51
CA SER A 164 20.74 -43.70 0.82
C SER A 164 20.09 -44.99 1.30
N VAL A 165 20.20 -45.27 2.60
CA VAL A 165 19.51 -46.37 3.28
C VAL A 165 18.53 -45.78 4.31
N PRO A 166 17.27 -46.23 4.33
CA PRO A 166 16.26 -45.72 5.26
C PRO A 166 16.61 -45.99 6.72
N SER A 167 16.23 -45.08 7.61
CA SER A 167 16.52 -45.21 9.04
C SER A 167 15.81 -46.39 9.71
N ASN A 168 14.69 -46.85 9.16
CA ASN A 168 13.88 -47.93 9.71
C ASN A 168 14.27 -49.32 9.21
N VAL A 169 15.37 -49.46 8.44
CA VAL A 169 15.90 -50.80 8.15
C VAL A 169 16.34 -51.44 9.46
N ASN A 170 15.89 -52.68 9.71
CA ASN A 170 16.22 -53.45 10.91
C ASN A 170 17.24 -54.57 10.58
N PRO A 171 18.56 -54.28 10.57
CA PRO A 171 19.57 -55.27 10.25
C PRO A 171 19.65 -56.39 11.31
N PRO A 172 19.56 -57.68 10.93
CA PRO A 172 19.69 -58.79 11.87
C PRO A 172 21.00 -58.71 12.67
N SER A 173 20.91 -58.82 13.99
CA SER A 173 22.06 -58.71 14.90
C SER A 173 22.89 -57.43 14.72
N GLY A 174 22.31 -56.37 14.16
CA GLY A 174 23.00 -55.10 13.89
C GLY A 174 23.92 -55.11 12.66
N VAL A 175 23.87 -56.14 11.81
CA VAL A 175 24.75 -56.27 10.63
C VAL A 175 24.02 -55.91 9.34
N TYR A 176 24.49 -54.89 8.64
CA TYR A 176 23.99 -54.53 7.30
C TYR A 176 24.97 -54.96 6.21
N THR A 177 24.53 -55.82 5.30
CA THR A 177 25.31 -56.23 4.13
C THR A 177 24.89 -55.42 2.91
N VAL A 178 25.85 -54.71 2.31
CA VAL A 178 25.62 -53.95 1.08
C VAL A 178 25.48 -54.88 -0.12
N ASP A 179 24.53 -54.58 -1.01
CA ASP A 179 24.29 -55.37 -2.24
C ASP A 179 25.60 -55.54 -3.05
N SER A 180 25.86 -56.77 -3.49
CA SER A 180 27.09 -57.15 -4.19
C SER A 180 27.34 -56.41 -5.52
N ARG A 181 26.30 -55.84 -6.14
CA ARG A 181 26.39 -55.05 -7.39
C ARG A 181 26.94 -53.64 -7.15
N VAL A 182 26.89 -53.15 -5.91
CA VAL A 182 27.34 -51.80 -5.57
C VAL A 182 28.85 -51.70 -5.75
N THR A 183 29.28 -50.74 -6.57
CA THR A 183 30.69 -50.40 -6.78
C THR A 183 31.03 -48.99 -6.28
N LYS A 184 30.02 -48.16 -5.99
CA LYS A 184 30.17 -46.83 -5.41
C LYS A 184 29.17 -46.60 -4.26
N ILE A 185 29.62 -45.99 -3.16
CA ILE A 185 28.76 -45.58 -2.03
C ILE A 185 28.87 -44.05 -1.86
N THR A 186 27.74 -43.36 -1.81
CA THR A 186 27.69 -41.90 -1.59
C THR A 186 27.46 -41.53 -0.12
N LYS A 187 27.33 -40.23 0.19
CA LYS A 187 27.31 -39.73 1.57
C LYS A 187 26.11 -38.81 1.85
N PRO A 188 25.35 -38.97 2.95
CA PRO A 188 25.48 -39.97 4.01
C PRO A 188 24.55 -41.18 3.78
N THR A 189 25.08 -42.30 3.27
CA THR A 189 24.27 -43.49 2.96
C THR A 189 23.63 -44.13 4.21
N PHE A 190 24.41 -44.42 5.24
CA PHE A 190 24.00 -45.19 6.43
C PHE A 190 23.79 -44.27 7.63
N ARG A 191 22.73 -43.47 7.62
CA ARG A 191 22.49 -42.43 8.63
C ARG A 191 21.25 -42.75 9.46
N LEU A 192 21.40 -42.65 10.79
CA LEU A 192 20.31 -42.83 11.77
C LEU A 192 19.62 -44.19 11.64
N ILE A 193 20.36 -45.25 11.31
CA ILE A 193 19.83 -46.62 11.26
C ILE A 193 19.89 -47.18 12.67
N GLU A 194 18.74 -47.50 13.24
CA GLU A 194 18.64 -48.02 14.60
C GLU A 194 19.29 -49.41 14.71
N GLY A 195 20.08 -49.63 15.77
CA GLY A 195 20.73 -50.92 16.04
C GLY A 195 21.88 -51.31 15.11
N LEU A 196 22.27 -50.50 14.12
CA LEU A 196 23.37 -50.80 13.21
C LEU A 196 24.73 -50.77 13.93
N THR A 197 25.39 -51.92 14.06
CA THR A 197 26.71 -52.08 14.69
C THR A 197 27.81 -52.46 13.69
N LYS A 198 27.49 -53.12 12.58
CA LYS A 198 28.47 -53.51 11.56
C LYS A 198 27.95 -53.31 10.13
N ILE A 199 28.82 -52.82 9.23
CA ILE A 199 28.55 -52.76 7.78
C ILE A 199 29.51 -53.68 7.03
N ILE A 200 28.96 -54.60 6.23
CA ILE A 200 29.72 -55.46 5.32
C ILE A 200 29.70 -54.84 3.92
N LEU A 201 30.85 -54.38 3.45
CA LEU A 201 31.07 -53.77 2.14
C LEU A 201 31.23 -54.83 1.05
N PRO A 202 30.86 -54.52 -0.20
CA PRO A 202 30.89 -55.48 -1.29
C PRO A 202 32.33 -55.74 -1.76
N LYS A 203 32.61 -56.98 -2.16
CA LYS A 203 33.95 -57.46 -2.52
C LYS A 203 34.61 -56.77 -3.74
N ASN A 204 33.81 -56.07 -4.54
CA ASN A 204 34.24 -55.35 -5.75
C ASN A 204 34.01 -53.83 -5.64
N LEU A 205 33.92 -53.28 -4.42
CA LEU A 205 33.75 -51.85 -4.19
C LEU A 205 34.94 -51.07 -4.79
N LYS A 206 34.67 -50.00 -5.53
CA LYS A 206 35.69 -49.18 -6.21
C LYS A 206 35.81 -47.78 -5.63
N GLU A 207 34.69 -47.20 -5.18
CA GLU A 207 34.62 -45.81 -4.74
C GLU A 207 33.75 -45.63 -3.49
N ILE A 208 34.19 -44.76 -2.60
CA ILE A 208 33.44 -44.24 -1.46
C ILE A 208 33.58 -42.73 -1.50
N GLU A 209 32.47 -42.00 -1.51
CA GLU A 209 32.53 -40.53 -1.47
C GLU A 209 32.99 -40.01 -0.11
N GLU A 210 34.00 -39.15 -0.13
CA GLU A 210 34.53 -38.46 1.05
C GLU A 210 33.84 -37.09 1.26
N GLY A 211 33.72 -36.62 2.51
CA GLY A 211 33.27 -35.25 2.82
C GLY A 211 32.09 -35.18 3.80
N TYR A 212 31.37 -34.05 3.82
CA TYR A 212 30.25 -33.85 4.73
C TYR A 212 28.93 -34.44 4.20
N PRO A 213 28.16 -35.13 5.05
CA PRO A 213 28.64 -35.94 6.18
C PRO A 213 29.39 -37.18 5.67
N THR A 214 30.02 -37.97 6.55
CA THR A 214 30.61 -39.26 6.16
C THR A 214 29.55 -40.26 5.65
N ILE A 215 29.95 -41.38 5.05
CA ILE A 215 29.01 -42.40 4.55
C ILE A 215 28.17 -43.06 5.65
N SER A 216 28.64 -43.07 6.90
CA SER A 216 27.90 -43.67 8.03
C SER A 216 27.99 -42.82 9.30
N PRO A 217 27.25 -41.71 9.40
CA PRO A 217 27.20 -40.89 10.61
C PRO A 217 26.21 -41.49 11.63
N THR A 218 26.26 -42.81 11.82
CA THR A 218 25.37 -43.58 12.73
C THR A 218 26.10 -43.88 14.04
N LYS A 219 25.52 -43.41 15.15
CA LYS A 219 26.17 -43.39 16.47
C LYS A 219 26.46 -44.77 17.07
N THR A 220 25.87 -45.84 16.53
CA THR A 220 25.97 -47.22 17.02
C THR A 220 26.96 -48.08 16.23
N LEU A 221 27.53 -47.58 15.12
CA LEU A 221 28.41 -48.37 14.27
C LEU A 221 29.79 -48.60 14.92
N GLU A 222 30.17 -49.86 15.11
CA GLU A 222 31.40 -50.30 15.77
C GLU A 222 32.47 -50.77 14.79
N ALA A 223 32.09 -51.34 13.64
CA ALA A 223 33.04 -51.92 12.69
C ALA A 223 32.55 -51.94 11.23
N PHE A 224 33.51 -51.91 10.31
CA PHE A 224 33.32 -52.33 8.92
C PHE A 224 33.84 -53.75 8.72
N GLU A 225 33.46 -54.37 7.60
CA GLU A 225 33.99 -55.63 7.09
C GLU A 225 33.92 -55.58 5.55
N ILE A 226 34.74 -56.36 4.84
CA ILE A 226 34.69 -56.48 3.37
C ILE A 226 34.41 -57.94 3.03
N ALA A 227 33.41 -58.18 2.19
CA ALA A 227 33.09 -59.52 1.71
C ALA A 227 34.29 -60.17 0.99
N SER A 228 34.52 -61.46 1.22
CA SER A 228 35.67 -62.20 0.68
C SER A 228 35.55 -62.52 -0.82
N GLY A 229 36.69 -62.79 -1.47
CA GLY A 229 36.74 -63.34 -2.83
C GLY A 229 36.47 -62.34 -3.97
N GLY A 230 36.93 -61.09 -3.84
CA GLY A 230 36.87 -60.04 -4.87
C GLY A 230 38.11 -59.15 -4.86
N HIS A 231 38.12 -58.12 -5.73
CA HIS A 231 39.22 -57.16 -5.83
C HIS A 231 38.73 -55.74 -5.53
N THR A 232 39.23 -55.16 -4.44
CA THR A 232 38.88 -53.82 -3.99
C THR A 232 40.13 -53.11 -3.45
N PRO A 233 40.28 -51.78 -3.66
CA PRO A 233 41.37 -51.00 -3.08
C PRO A 233 41.16 -50.69 -1.58
N PHE A 234 40.01 -51.07 -1.02
CA PHE A 234 39.69 -50.84 0.38
C PHE A 234 40.19 -51.99 1.26
N LYS A 235 40.61 -51.65 2.47
CA LYS A 235 41.01 -52.60 3.52
C LYS A 235 40.30 -52.24 4.81
N VAL A 236 39.92 -53.26 5.58
CA VAL A 236 39.46 -53.08 6.95
C VAL A 236 40.50 -53.67 7.89
N GLU A 237 40.89 -52.90 8.91
CA GLU A 237 41.79 -53.35 9.97
C GLU A 237 41.22 -52.93 11.33
N ALA A 238 41.08 -53.89 12.26
CA ALA A 238 40.44 -53.68 13.56
C ALA A 238 39.06 -52.97 13.48
N GLY A 239 38.30 -53.23 12.41
CA GLY A 239 37.00 -52.62 12.14
C GLY A 239 37.04 -51.22 11.52
N VAL A 240 38.22 -50.60 11.36
CA VAL A 240 38.39 -49.28 10.73
C VAL A 240 38.61 -49.44 9.22
N LEU A 241 38.00 -48.56 8.44
CA LEU A 241 38.04 -48.60 6.97
C LEU A 241 39.17 -47.72 6.42
N PHE A 242 39.99 -48.31 5.55
CA PHE A 242 41.14 -47.69 4.89
C PHE A 242 41.07 -47.89 3.37
N LYS A 243 41.80 -47.04 2.64
CA LYS A 243 42.12 -47.21 1.21
C LYS A 243 43.59 -46.87 1.02
N ASP A 244 44.40 -47.83 0.59
CA ASP A 244 45.86 -47.67 0.50
C ASP A 244 46.46 -47.13 1.82
N THR A 245 47.03 -45.92 1.81
CA THR A 245 47.60 -45.24 2.99
C THR A 245 46.66 -44.19 3.61
N VAL A 246 45.35 -44.25 3.30
CA VAL A 246 44.33 -43.28 3.71
C VAL A 246 43.36 -43.90 4.71
N LEU A 247 43.16 -43.24 5.85
CA LEU A 247 42.05 -43.52 6.76
C LEU A 247 40.77 -42.92 6.18
N MET A 248 39.81 -43.79 5.83
CA MET A 248 38.55 -43.42 5.17
C MET A 248 37.42 -43.22 6.19
N VAL A 249 37.19 -44.19 7.08
CA VAL A 249 36.14 -44.09 8.11
C VAL A 249 36.55 -44.82 9.38
N TYR A 250 36.56 -44.08 10.50
CA TYR A 250 36.61 -44.62 11.85
C TYR A 250 35.18 -44.78 12.39
N PRO A 251 34.75 -45.99 12.81
CA PRO A 251 33.39 -46.22 13.28
C PRO A 251 33.01 -45.37 14.51
N PRO A 252 31.87 -44.64 14.51
CA PRO A 252 31.48 -43.75 15.60
C PRO A 252 31.34 -44.37 17.01
N ALA A 253 30.99 -45.66 17.10
CA ALA A 253 30.77 -46.39 18.34
C ALA A 253 31.93 -47.32 18.72
N LYS A 254 33.02 -47.32 17.94
CA LYS A 254 34.20 -48.14 18.20
C LYS A 254 34.65 -47.97 19.68
N PRO A 255 34.78 -49.05 20.47
CA PRO A 255 34.83 -48.97 21.93
C PRO A 255 36.12 -48.38 22.49
N GLU A 256 37.20 -48.36 21.72
CA GLU A 256 38.49 -47.86 22.15
C GLU A 256 38.45 -46.36 22.51
N GLU A 257 38.82 -46.04 23.74
CA GLU A 257 38.90 -44.65 24.21
C GLU A 257 40.17 -43.94 23.74
N ASN A 258 41.20 -44.68 23.33
CA ASN A 258 42.47 -44.16 22.86
C ASN A 258 42.80 -44.77 21.50
N TYR A 259 43.28 -43.96 20.55
CA TYR A 259 43.62 -44.45 19.21
C TYR A 259 44.94 -43.86 18.72
N THR A 260 45.84 -44.73 18.27
CA THR A 260 47.05 -44.32 17.54
C THR A 260 46.89 -44.71 16.09
N VAL A 261 47.02 -43.74 15.17
CA VAL A 261 46.94 -44.01 13.73
C VAL A 261 48.10 -44.95 13.33
N PRO A 262 47.85 -46.05 12.58
CA PRO A 262 48.91 -46.99 12.20
C PRO A 262 50.04 -46.35 11.37
N ASP A 263 51.27 -46.85 11.50
CA ASP A 263 52.49 -46.26 10.90
C ASP A 263 52.43 -46.08 9.37
N ASN A 264 51.77 -47.01 8.68
CA ASN A 264 51.64 -47.00 7.22
C ASN A 264 50.56 -46.03 6.71
N ILE A 265 49.77 -45.42 7.60
CA ILE A 265 48.70 -44.49 7.25
C ILE A 265 49.23 -43.06 7.28
N THR A 266 49.31 -42.44 6.11
CA THR A 266 49.91 -41.12 5.91
C THR A 266 48.87 -40.03 5.70
N THR A 267 47.61 -40.37 5.43
CA THR A 267 46.53 -39.41 5.17
C THR A 267 45.28 -39.73 5.99
N ILE A 268 44.64 -38.69 6.54
CA ILE A 268 43.27 -38.76 7.04
C ILE A 268 42.37 -37.96 6.09
N SER A 269 41.36 -38.64 5.53
CA SER A 269 40.40 -38.04 4.60
C SER A 269 39.40 -37.13 5.32
N SER A 270 38.65 -36.34 4.55
CA SER A 270 37.67 -35.40 5.14
C SER A 270 36.53 -36.18 5.81
N TYR A 271 36.19 -35.84 7.06
CA TYR A 271 35.17 -36.51 7.88
C TYR A 271 35.44 -37.99 8.18
N ALA A 272 36.70 -38.42 8.12
CA ALA A 272 37.04 -39.82 8.36
C ALA A 272 36.73 -40.25 9.80
N ILE A 273 37.01 -39.41 10.78
CA ILE A 273 36.71 -39.65 12.19
C ILE A 273 35.54 -38.75 12.57
N SER A 274 34.32 -39.22 12.32
CA SER A 274 33.10 -38.41 12.45
C SER A 274 32.19 -38.89 13.57
N LYS A 275 31.69 -37.97 14.41
CA LYS A 275 30.67 -38.22 15.43
C LYS A 275 31.02 -39.36 16.40
N THR A 276 32.29 -39.57 16.67
CA THR A 276 32.73 -40.62 17.60
C THR A 276 32.23 -40.33 19.02
N THR A 277 31.79 -41.38 19.70
CA THR A 277 31.14 -41.30 21.01
C THR A 277 31.97 -41.88 22.16
N LYS A 278 33.08 -42.55 21.84
CA LYS A 278 33.96 -43.21 22.83
C LYS A 278 35.38 -42.67 22.87
N LEU A 279 35.91 -42.23 21.72
CA LEU A 279 37.28 -41.75 21.59
C LEU A 279 37.55 -40.49 22.44
N LYS A 280 38.53 -40.56 23.35
CA LYS A 280 38.98 -39.51 24.27
C LYS A 280 40.37 -38.96 23.94
N ASP A 281 41.31 -39.78 23.49
CA ASP A 281 42.67 -39.37 23.07
C ASP A 281 43.01 -39.97 21.71
N ILE A 282 43.68 -39.18 20.87
CA ILE A 282 44.20 -39.63 19.57
C ILE A 282 45.63 -39.16 19.33
N ASN A 283 46.49 -40.11 18.95
CA ASN A 283 47.83 -39.86 18.42
C ASN A 283 47.85 -40.05 16.90
N LEU A 284 48.10 -38.96 16.16
CA LEU A 284 48.10 -38.95 14.69
C LEU A 284 49.40 -39.52 14.09
N ASN A 285 50.38 -39.89 14.92
CA ASN A 285 51.54 -40.71 14.58
C ASN A 285 52.35 -40.23 13.36
N LYS A 286 52.31 -40.95 12.22
CA LYS A 286 53.10 -40.68 10.99
C LYS A 286 52.29 -39.97 9.89
N VAL A 287 51.11 -39.45 10.20
CA VAL A 287 50.29 -38.73 9.21
C VAL A 287 51.01 -37.50 8.66
N THR A 288 51.03 -37.34 7.34
CA THR A 288 51.63 -36.21 6.63
C THR A 288 50.60 -35.34 5.91
N LYS A 289 49.33 -35.80 5.85
CA LYS A 289 48.20 -35.04 5.31
C LYS A 289 46.96 -35.17 6.20
N LEU A 290 46.49 -34.03 6.70
CA LEU A 290 45.20 -33.90 7.38
C LEU A 290 44.28 -33.06 6.50
N SER A 291 43.22 -33.67 5.98
CA SER A 291 42.21 -32.98 5.18
C SER A 291 41.31 -32.09 6.05
N ILE A 292 40.55 -31.17 5.44
CA ILE A 292 39.53 -30.39 6.14
C ILE A 292 38.52 -31.33 6.85
N ALA A 293 38.16 -31.01 8.09
CA ALA A 293 37.29 -31.83 8.92
C ALA A 293 37.73 -33.32 9.06
N SER A 294 39.04 -33.63 9.00
CA SER A 294 39.59 -34.98 9.25
C SER A 294 38.96 -35.65 10.48
N ILE A 295 38.80 -34.87 11.55
CA ILE A 295 38.04 -35.25 12.73
C ILE A 295 36.87 -34.26 12.86
N PHE A 296 35.65 -34.77 12.87
CA PHE A 296 34.44 -33.97 12.94
C PHE A 296 33.52 -34.44 14.07
N ALA A 297 33.10 -33.54 14.93
CA ALA A 297 32.13 -33.78 16.00
C ALA A 297 32.47 -35.00 16.89
N ALA A 298 33.75 -35.27 17.14
CA ALA A 298 34.18 -36.29 18.09
C ALA A 298 33.84 -35.83 19.51
N THR A 299 32.69 -36.30 20.01
CA THR A 299 31.99 -35.67 21.15
C THR A 299 32.67 -35.90 22.51
N MET A 300 33.48 -36.94 22.62
CA MET A 300 34.23 -37.28 23.84
C MET A 300 35.72 -36.97 23.75
N LEU A 301 36.21 -36.50 22.60
CA LEU A 301 37.62 -36.28 22.34
C LEU A 301 38.14 -35.08 23.16
N GLN A 302 39.17 -35.32 23.97
CA GLN A 302 39.75 -34.36 24.91
C GLN A 302 41.16 -33.92 24.49
N LYS A 303 41.92 -34.81 23.84
CA LYS A 303 43.32 -34.59 23.49
C LYS A 303 43.63 -35.06 22.08
N ILE A 304 44.46 -34.29 21.38
CA ILE A 304 44.97 -34.62 20.05
C ILE A 304 46.48 -34.38 20.03
N THR A 305 47.26 -35.41 19.72
CA THR A 305 48.71 -35.30 19.50
C THR A 305 49.00 -35.24 18.00
N LEU A 306 49.61 -34.14 17.54
CA LEU A 306 49.97 -33.94 16.14
C LEU A 306 51.18 -34.81 15.73
N PRO A 307 51.30 -35.18 14.44
CA PRO A 307 52.46 -35.91 13.93
C PRO A 307 53.74 -35.07 14.02
N GLU A 308 54.87 -35.68 14.35
CA GLU A 308 56.16 -34.96 14.38
C GLU A 308 56.53 -34.41 12.99
N GLY A 309 56.24 -35.16 11.93
CA GLY A 309 56.57 -34.80 10.54
C GLY A 309 55.53 -33.94 9.80
N ILE A 310 54.38 -33.59 10.41
CA ILE A 310 53.34 -32.81 9.71
C ILE A 310 53.85 -31.41 9.36
N LYS A 311 53.58 -30.97 8.14
CA LYS A 311 53.97 -29.65 7.60
C LYS A 311 52.78 -28.72 7.47
N LYS A 312 53.05 -27.42 7.30
CA LYS A 312 52.03 -26.43 6.89
C LYS A 312 51.35 -26.89 5.60
N TYR A 313 50.05 -26.58 5.48
CA TYR A 313 49.31 -26.95 4.29
C TYR A 313 49.89 -26.28 3.04
N ASN A 314 50.19 -27.08 2.02
CA ASN A 314 50.62 -26.59 0.72
C ASN A 314 49.41 -26.65 -0.24
N PRO A 315 48.89 -25.50 -0.71
CA PRO A 315 47.70 -25.46 -1.55
C PRO A 315 47.92 -26.08 -2.93
N THR A 316 49.17 -26.17 -3.41
CA THR A 316 49.52 -26.76 -4.70
C THR A 316 49.55 -28.28 -4.63
N THR A 317 50.24 -28.85 -3.63
CA THR A 317 50.36 -30.31 -3.49
C THR A 317 49.20 -30.93 -2.72
N LYS A 318 48.39 -30.11 -2.03
CA LYS A 318 47.30 -30.52 -1.12
C LYS A 318 47.79 -31.45 0.01
N MET A 319 49.03 -31.24 0.46
CA MET A 319 49.69 -31.97 1.56
C MET A 319 49.83 -31.07 2.81
N GLY A 320 50.07 -31.67 3.98
CA GLY A 320 50.19 -30.95 5.26
C GLY A 320 48.89 -30.86 6.05
N MET A 321 48.86 -30.01 7.08
CA MET A 321 47.69 -29.81 7.95
C MET A 321 46.74 -28.75 7.40
N SER A 322 45.65 -29.15 6.74
CA SER A 322 44.62 -28.21 6.30
C SER A 322 44.01 -27.44 7.48
N GLU A 323 43.72 -26.15 7.26
CA GLU A 323 42.96 -25.35 8.22
C GLU A 323 41.57 -25.98 8.45
N GLY A 324 41.09 -25.97 9.70
CA GLY A 324 39.84 -26.63 10.05
C GLY A 324 39.86 -28.16 9.95
N CYS A 325 41.01 -28.82 10.07
CA CYS A 325 41.09 -30.29 10.08
C CYS A 325 40.40 -30.95 11.29
N PHE A 326 40.17 -30.22 12.38
CA PHE A 326 39.41 -30.69 13.54
C PHE A 326 38.18 -29.80 13.72
N GLU A 327 36.98 -30.33 13.51
CA GLU A 327 35.74 -29.57 13.52
C GLU A 327 34.77 -30.02 14.58
N SER A 328 34.13 -29.08 15.29
CA SER A 328 33.11 -29.39 16.31
C SER A 328 33.55 -30.41 17.38
N CYS A 329 34.85 -30.59 17.62
CA CYS A 329 35.41 -31.46 18.65
C CYS A 329 35.36 -30.76 20.02
N THR A 330 34.13 -30.59 20.51
CA THR A 330 33.82 -29.61 21.55
C THR A 330 34.44 -29.85 22.93
N LYS A 331 34.95 -31.05 23.21
CA LYS A 331 35.57 -31.42 24.50
C LYS A 331 37.10 -31.29 24.52
N VAL A 332 37.74 -30.95 23.39
CA VAL A 332 39.20 -30.86 23.31
C VAL A 332 39.71 -29.71 24.17
N THR A 333 40.58 -30.03 25.13
CA THR A 333 41.18 -29.08 26.09
C THR A 333 42.61 -28.70 25.72
N GLU A 334 43.32 -29.58 24.99
CA GLU A 334 44.70 -29.34 24.57
C GLU A 334 45.03 -30.02 23.23
N TYR A 335 45.86 -29.35 22.42
CA TYR A 335 46.59 -29.93 21.31
C TYR A 335 48.07 -30.06 21.70
N LYS A 336 48.68 -31.22 21.43
CA LYS A 336 50.10 -31.46 21.71
C LYS A 336 50.91 -31.53 20.42
N VAL A 337 51.96 -30.71 20.32
CA VAL A 337 52.89 -30.71 19.19
C VAL A 337 54.23 -31.30 19.64
N PRO A 338 54.73 -32.37 19.00
CA PRO A 338 56.06 -32.91 19.31
C PRO A 338 57.16 -31.86 19.13
N ALA A 339 58.14 -31.83 20.04
CA ALA A 339 59.23 -30.82 20.03
C ALA A 339 60.03 -30.81 18.71
N GLY A 340 60.16 -31.96 18.06
CA GLY A 340 60.82 -32.14 16.76
C GLY A 340 60.06 -31.57 15.56
N ASN A 341 58.79 -31.13 15.73
CA ASN A 341 58.06 -30.51 14.63
C ASN A 341 58.70 -29.16 14.24
N THR A 342 58.89 -28.95 12.93
CA THR A 342 59.58 -27.78 12.37
C THR A 342 58.64 -26.63 12.01
N ASP A 343 57.35 -26.92 11.84
CA ASP A 343 56.37 -26.04 11.21
C ASP A 343 55.34 -25.49 12.19
N PHE A 344 55.11 -26.22 13.27
CA PHE A 344 54.16 -25.92 14.33
C PHE A 344 54.82 -26.01 15.70
N LEU A 345 54.23 -25.32 16.67
CA LEU A 345 54.48 -25.47 18.10
C LEU A 345 53.15 -25.29 18.83
N ASP A 346 52.98 -25.95 19.97
CA ASP A 346 51.91 -25.59 20.90
C ASP A 346 52.44 -24.70 22.04
N ASP A 347 51.62 -23.76 22.46
CA ASP A 347 51.84 -22.92 23.64
C ASP A 347 50.58 -22.97 24.49
N SER A 348 50.68 -23.64 25.64
CA SER A 348 49.53 -23.91 26.52
C SER A 348 48.36 -24.59 25.79
N GLY A 349 48.67 -25.52 24.88
CA GLY A 349 47.70 -26.28 24.09
C GLY A 349 47.11 -25.55 22.87
N VAL A 350 47.51 -24.30 22.59
CA VAL A 350 47.12 -23.56 21.37
C VAL A 350 48.20 -23.73 20.31
N VAL A 351 47.83 -24.10 19.08
CA VAL A 351 48.79 -24.40 18.00
C VAL A 351 49.07 -23.16 17.16
N TYR A 352 50.35 -22.82 17.04
CA TYR A 352 50.87 -21.72 16.23
C TYR A 352 51.83 -22.22 15.16
N SER A 353 52.10 -21.38 14.16
CA SER A 353 53.24 -21.56 13.27
C SER A 353 54.59 -21.42 14.00
N LYS A 354 55.57 -22.23 13.59
CA LYS A 354 56.98 -22.14 14.01
C LYS A 354 57.83 -21.58 12.86
N PRO A 355 58.90 -20.81 13.15
CA PRO A 355 59.28 -20.25 14.46
C PRO A 355 58.55 -18.95 14.85
N ALA A 356 57.89 -18.28 13.90
CA ALA A 356 57.46 -16.89 14.07
C ALA A 356 56.22 -16.66 14.96
N LYS A 357 55.41 -17.68 15.25
CA LYS A 357 54.07 -17.53 15.85
C LYS A 357 53.21 -16.47 15.15
N ASP A 358 53.29 -16.40 13.83
CA ASP A 358 52.58 -15.45 12.96
C ASP A 358 51.18 -15.94 12.54
N VAL A 359 50.89 -17.24 12.69
CA VAL A 359 49.57 -17.84 12.40
C VAL A 359 49.09 -18.64 13.61
N LEU A 360 47.85 -18.39 14.04
CA LEU A 360 47.15 -19.22 15.02
C LEU A 360 46.27 -20.22 14.27
N TYR A 361 46.61 -21.51 14.37
CA TYR A 361 45.93 -22.59 13.64
C TYR A 361 44.78 -23.21 14.43
N LEU A 362 44.99 -23.52 15.71
CA LEU A 362 44.03 -24.29 16.50
C LEU A 362 43.95 -23.77 17.94
N TYR A 363 42.78 -23.31 18.35
CA TYR A 363 42.42 -23.04 19.75
C TYR A 363 41.56 -24.20 20.28
N PRO A 364 41.85 -24.78 21.47
CA PRO A 364 41.06 -25.89 22.00
C PRO A 364 39.64 -25.42 22.40
N PRO A 365 38.56 -26.00 21.82
CA PRO A 365 37.19 -25.59 22.08
C PRO A 365 36.78 -25.54 23.56
N ASN A 366 37.31 -26.46 24.38
CA ASN A 366 37.02 -26.55 25.81
C ASN A 366 38.14 -25.97 26.69
N LYS A 367 39.04 -25.15 26.13
CA LYS A 367 40.04 -24.44 26.94
C LYS A 367 39.33 -23.52 27.93
N ALA A 368 39.77 -23.53 29.19
CA ALA A 368 39.21 -22.67 30.23
C ALA A 368 39.57 -21.19 30.02
N GLY A 369 38.71 -20.30 30.49
CA GLY A 369 38.88 -18.84 30.41
C GLY A 369 37.81 -18.16 29.56
N MET A 370 37.33 -17.01 30.04
CA MET A 370 36.32 -16.20 29.33
C MET A 370 36.92 -15.30 28.25
N THR A 371 38.23 -15.08 28.31
CA THR A 371 38.97 -14.21 27.38
C THR A 371 40.21 -14.94 26.88
N PHE A 372 40.75 -14.46 25.75
CA PHE A 372 42.00 -14.96 25.21
C PHE A 372 42.78 -13.80 24.58
N SER A 373 44.01 -13.60 25.05
CA SER A 373 44.92 -12.58 24.50
C SER A 373 45.69 -13.17 23.32
N ILE A 374 45.36 -12.72 22.10
CA ILE A 374 46.10 -13.11 20.90
C ILE A 374 47.52 -12.49 20.96
N PRO A 375 48.61 -13.28 20.83
CA PRO A 375 49.96 -12.74 20.86
C PRO A 375 50.22 -11.71 19.76
N SER A 376 51.02 -10.67 20.04
CA SER A 376 51.35 -9.60 19.08
C SER A 376 52.19 -10.06 17.89
N SER A 377 52.76 -11.27 17.93
CA SER A 377 53.39 -11.92 16.77
C SER A 377 52.37 -12.37 15.72
N VAL A 378 51.12 -12.64 16.11
CA VAL A 378 50.09 -13.19 15.21
C VAL A 378 49.67 -12.14 14.18
N ARG A 379 49.67 -12.57 12.91
CA ARG A 379 49.20 -11.84 11.73
C ARG A 379 47.94 -12.47 11.13
N THR A 380 47.79 -13.79 11.22
CA THR A 380 46.65 -14.51 10.61
C THR A 380 45.95 -15.41 11.63
N LEU A 381 44.63 -15.32 11.66
CA LEU A 381 43.75 -16.30 12.30
C LEU A 381 43.26 -17.27 11.22
N ALA A 382 43.76 -18.50 11.28
CA ALA A 382 43.44 -19.55 10.32
C ALA A 382 41.94 -19.89 10.31
N SER A 383 41.49 -20.56 9.24
CA SER A 383 40.11 -20.97 9.09
C SER A 383 39.71 -21.88 10.25
N LYS A 384 38.57 -21.57 10.87
CA LYS A 384 38.00 -22.32 12.00
C LYS A 384 38.90 -22.45 13.24
N CYS A 385 39.90 -21.59 13.42
CA CYS A 385 40.84 -21.73 14.53
C CYS A 385 40.19 -21.57 15.92
N PHE A 386 39.13 -20.76 16.07
CA PHE A 386 38.33 -20.60 17.29
C PHE A 386 36.95 -21.27 17.20
N GLN A 387 36.75 -22.20 16.27
CA GLN A 387 35.44 -22.81 16.12
C GLN A 387 35.00 -23.53 17.40
N SER A 388 33.70 -23.50 17.69
CA SER A 388 33.10 -24.19 18.84
C SER A 388 33.71 -23.83 20.19
N ALA A 389 34.45 -22.71 20.30
CA ALA A 389 34.97 -22.24 21.57
C ALA A 389 33.83 -22.04 22.57
N GLN A 390 33.84 -22.84 23.64
CA GLN A 390 32.70 -22.97 24.56
C GLN A 390 32.71 -21.97 25.71
N ASN A 391 33.86 -21.34 25.96
CA ASN A 391 34.09 -20.53 27.15
C ASN A 391 34.38 -19.06 26.86
N ILE A 392 34.88 -18.73 25.66
CA ILE A 392 35.18 -17.34 25.30
C ILE A 392 33.87 -16.55 25.15
N THR A 393 33.75 -15.47 25.92
CA THR A 393 32.63 -14.51 25.83
C THR A 393 33.02 -13.21 25.14
N THR A 394 34.28 -12.80 25.23
CA THR A 394 34.77 -11.56 24.60
C THR A 394 36.11 -11.80 23.90
N MET A 395 36.29 -11.19 22.73
CA MET A 395 37.53 -11.26 21.96
C MET A 395 38.04 -9.88 21.54
N LEU A 396 39.30 -9.58 21.88
CA LEU A 396 40.03 -8.42 21.35
C LEU A 396 40.95 -8.89 20.21
N ILE A 397 40.71 -8.40 19.00
CA ILE A 397 41.56 -8.63 17.84
C ILE A 397 42.64 -7.54 17.79
N PRO A 398 43.92 -7.87 18.00
CA PRO A 398 44.99 -6.88 18.07
C PRO A 398 45.29 -6.28 16.69
N LYS A 399 45.88 -5.08 16.67
CA LYS A 399 46.19 -4.34 15.43
C LYS A 399 47.12 -5.09 14.48
N THR A 400 47.86 -6.07 15.00
CA THR A 400 48.78 -6.90 14.24
C THR A 400 48.07 -7.96 13.39
N VAL A 401 46.82 -8.30 13.70
CA VAL A 401 46.06 -9.26 12.89
C VAL A 401 45.60 -8.59 11.60
N GLU A 402 45.99 -9.20 10.48
CA GLU A 402 45.71 -8.74 9.12
C GLU A 402 44.60 -9.57 8.47
N ASN A 403 44.48 -10.85 8.84
CA ASN A 403 43.57 -11.81 8.19
C ASN A 403 42.75 -12.61 9.20
N LEU A 404 41.42 -12.60 9.00
CA LEU A 404 40.47 -13.54 9.62
C LEU A 404 39.96 -14.45 8.50
N ASN A 405 40.41 -15.70 8.48
CA ASN A 405 40.04 -16.63 7.42
C ASN A 405 38.60 -17.18 7.59
N GLN A 406 38.21 -18.13 6.72
CA GLN A 406 36.85 -18.66 6.68
C GLN A 406 36.43 -19.28 8.03
N GLU A 407 35.23 -18.96 8.49
CA GLU A 407 34.64 -19.59 9.68
C GLU A 407 35.49 -19.50 10.96
N THR A 408 36.38 -18.50 11.10
CA THR A 408 37.32 -18.35 12.24
C THR A 408 36.67 -18.62 13.61
N PHE A 409 35.50 -18.03 13.87
CA PHE A 409 34.76 -18.13 15.14
C PHE A 409 33.52 -19.01 15.05
N ARG A 410 33.38 -19.85 14.01
CA ARG A 410 32.16 -20.61 13.77
C ARG A 410 31.68 -21.34 15.03
N ALA A 411 30.41 -21.16 15.38
CA ALA A 411 29.77 -21.80 16.53
C ALA A 411 30.48 -21.53 17.87
N ALA A 412 31.19 -20.41 18.03
CA ALA A 412 31.59 -19.90 19.34
C ALA A 412 30.33 -19.35 20.06
N GLU A 413 29.49 -20.25 20.55
CA GLU A 413 28.09 -19.92 20.91
C GLU A 413 27.98 -18.91 22.07
N LYS A 414 28.99 -18.84 22.95
CA LYS A 414 29.03 -17.87 24.06
C LYS A 414 29.71 -16.55 23.72
N LEU A 415 30.25 -16.37 22.51
CA LEU A 415 30.92 -15.14 22.11
C LEU A 415 29.88 -14.02 21.99
N GLU A 416 29.92 -13.06 22.92
CA GLU A 416 28.99 -11.93 23.00
C GLU A 416 29.51 -10.68 22.31
N THR A 417 30.83 -10.44 22.38
CA THR A 417 31.47 -9.26 21.81
C THR A 417 32.80 -9.58 21.13
N VAL A 418 33.05 -8.87 20.02
CA VAL A 418 34.34 -8.87 19.31
C VAL A 418 34.72 -7.42 19.06
N THR A 419 35.87 -7.01 19.58
CA THR A 419 36.43 -5.66 19.43
C THR A 419 37.73 -5.73 18.65
N PHE A 420 38.01 -4.71 17.83
CA PHE A 420 39.25 -4.59 17.07
C PHE A 420 40.04 -3.40 17.63
N GLU A 421 41.34 -3.55 17.85
CA GLU A 421 42.20 -2.45 18.27
C GLU A 421 42.19 -1.30 17.23
N GLU A 422 42.26 -0.07 17.72
CA GLU A 422 42.38 1.12 16.88
C GLU A 422 43.68 0.98 16.06
N THR A 423 43.57 0.95 14.72
CA THR A 423 44.60 0.64 13.69
C THR A 423 44.66 -0.79 13.14
N ALA A 424 43.75 -1.71 13.50
CA ALA A 424 43.65 -3.02 12.83
C ALA A 424 43.52 -2.90 11.30
N GLN A 425 44.28 -3.72 10.54
CA GLN A 425 44.43 -3.64 9.08
C GLN A 425 43.60 -4.69 8.30
N ILE A 426 42.58 -5.25 8.93
CA ILE A 426 41.74 -6.31 8.34
C ILE A 426 40.87 -5.76 7.20
N LYS A 427 41.27 -6.06 5.97
CA LYS A 427 40.57 -5.59 4.76
C LYS A 427 39.30 -6.35 4.45
N LYS A 428 39.25 -7.64 4.80
CA LYS A 428 38.11 -8.53 4.53
C LYS A 428 37.99 -9.55 5.65
N PHE A 429 36.76 -9.92 5.97
CA PHE A 429 36.50 -11.14 6.73
C PHE A 429 36.38 -12.32 5.78
N GLY A 430 36.90 -13.47 6.20
CA GLY A 430 36.63 -14.73 5.54
C GLY A 430 35.13 -15.02 5.49
N TYR A 431 34.72 -15.80 4.50
CA TYR A 431 33.34 -16.23 4.36
C TYR A 431 32.87 -16.88 5.67
N HIS A 432 31.67 -16.53 6.16
CA HIS A 432 31.10 -17.09 7.38
C HIS A 432 31.98 -16.95 8.64
N ALA A 433 32.90 -15.96 8.72
CA ALA A 433 33.86 -15.80 9.83
C ALA A 433 33.25 -15.94 11.23
N PHE A 434 32.02 -15.48 11.45
CA PHE A 434 31.29 -15.53 12.72
C PHE A 434 30.07 -16.44 12.70
N ARG A 435 29.97 -17.39 11.74
CA ARG A 435 28.76 -18.20 11.56
C ARG A 435 28.31 -18.88 12.84
N ALA A 436 27.02 -18.80 13.16
CA ALA A 436 26.41 -19.40 14.35
C ALA A 436 27.03 -18.94 15.69
N CYS A 437 27.62 -17.75 15.77
CA CYS A 437 27.92 -17.08 17.05
C CYS A 437 26.61 -16.55 17.66
N LYS A 438 25.80 -17.46 18.21
CA LYS A 438 24.41 -17.19 18.61
C LYS A 438 24.26 -16.16 19.73
N SER A 439 25.29 -15.90 20.53
CA SER A 439 25.24 -14.87 21.59
C SER A 439 25.79 -13.51 21.17
N LEU A 440 26.32 -13.38 19.94
CA LEU A 440 26.89 -12.12 19.47
C LEU A 440 25.77 -11.08 19.28
N LYS A 441 25.80 -10.01 20.08
CA LYS A 441 24.76 -8.96 20.08
C LYS A 441 25.17 -7.69 19.36
N THR A 442 26.44 -7.30 19.51
CA THR A 442 26.96 -6.04 18.97
C THR A 442 28.34 -6.27 18.37
N ILE A 443 28.60 -5.62 17.23
CA ILE A 443 29.93 -5.58 16.64
C ILE A 443 30.23 -4.21 16.03
N THR A 444 31.46 -3.74 16.23
CA THR A 444 32.02 -2.56 15.56
C THR A 444 33.11 -3.04 14.61
N PHE A 445 32.99 -2.76 13.31
CA PHE A 445 33.97 -3.21 12.33
C PHE A 445 35.27 -2.39 12.37
N PRO A 446 36.41 -2.96 11.94
CA PRO A 446 37.64 -2.19 11.78
C PRO A 446 37.52 -1.20 10.61
N LYS A 447 38.15 -0.03 10.74
CA LYS A 447 38.13 1.03 9.71
C LYS A 447 38.64 0.55 8.34
N SER A 448 39.56 -0.40 8.31
CA SER A 448 40.21 -0.94 7.11
C SER A 448 39.35 -1.90 6.28
N LEU A 449 38.18 -2.33 6.78
CA LEU A 449 37.32 -3.29 6.09
C LEU A 449 36.75 -2.68 4.80
N THR A 450 36.98 -3.31 3.65
CA THR A 450 36.54 -2.78 2.34
C THR A 450 35.25 -3.40 1.81
N ASN A 451 34.90 -4.61 2.24
CA ASN A 451 33.70 -5.32 1.79
C ASN A 451 33.12 -6.16 2.94
N ILE A 452 31.79 -6.25 3.02
CA ILE A 452 31.09 -7.16 3.94
C ILE A 452 30.32 -8.20 3.13
N ASN A 453 30.69 -9.47 3.26
CA ASN A 453 29.94 -10.59 2.67
C ASN A 453 29.15 -11.34 3.76
N ILE A 454 28.72 -12.57 3.49
CA ILE A 454 27.96 -13.41 4.44
C ILE A 454 28.85 -13.88 5.61
N CYS A 455 29.20 -13.00 6.54
CA CYS A 455 30.07 -13.30 7.68
C CYS A 455 29.30 -13.63 8.97
N PHE A 456 28.05 -13.17 9.14
CA PHE A 456 27.20 -13.37 10.33
C PHE A 456 26.05 -14.35 10.11
N ASN A 457 26.25 -15.34 9.23
CA ASN A 457 25.24 -16.37 8.96
C ASN A 457 24.82 -17.09 10.25
N GLU A 458 23.52 -17.25 10.48
CA GLU A 458 22.97 -17.88 11.70
C GLU A 458 23.32 -17.15 13.03
N CYS A 459 23.77 -15.89 12.99
CA CYS A 459 23.88 -15.04 14.19
C CYS A 459 22.54 -14.35 14.49
N PHE A 460 21.56 -15.13 14.91
CA PHE A 460 20.16 -14.69 15.05
C PHE A 460 19.92 -13.61 16.12
N ASN A 461 20.84 -13.42 17.07
CA ASN A 461 20.73 -12.43 18.15
C ASN A 461 21.57 -11.15 17.91
N LEU A 462 22.13 -10.98 16.72
CA LEU A 462 22.86 -9.74 16.38
C LEU A 462 21.86 -8.59 16.28
N GLU A 463 22.00 -7.58 17.15
CA GLU A 463 21.06 -6.45 17.25
C GLU A 463 21.66 -5.14 16.69
N THR A 464 22.97 -4.96 16.80
CA THR A 464 23.65 -3.71 16.40
C THR A 464 24.95 -3.97 15.63
N ILE A 465 25.11 -3.28 14.49
CA ILE A 465 26.35 -3.21 13.74
C ILE A 465 26.79 -1.75 13.63
N ASN A 466 28.05 -1.48 13.92
CA ASN A 466 28.64 -0.16 13.80
C ASN A 466 29.77 -0.14 12.76
N ILE A 467 29.64 0.75 11.77
CA ILE A 467 30.67 1.12 10.81
C ILE A 467 31.38 2.36 11.35
N PRO A 468 32.68 2.30 11.70
CA PRO A 468 33.39 3.41 12.33
C PRO A 468 33.58 4.60 11.37
N ASN A 469 33.78 5.79 11.92
CA ASN A 469 34.18 6.98 11.15
C ASN A 469 35.50 6.74 10.40
N GLY A 470 35.58 7.16 9.15
CA GLY A 470 36.74 6.93 8.28
C GLY A 470 36.87 5.47 7.84
N SER A 471 35.74 4.74 7.76
CA SER A 471 35.72 3.38 7.22
C SER A 471 36.12 3.38 5.74
N GLN A 472 36.75 2.31 5.28
CA GLN A 472 37.10 2.05 3.88
C GLN A 472 36.06 1.16 3.16
N LEU A 473 34.90 0.92 3.78
CA LEU A 473 33.86 0.04 3.26
C LEU A 473 33.29 0.57 1.95
N LYS A 474 33.39 -0.24 0.89
CA LYS A 474 32.89 0.07 -0.46
C LYS A 474 31.65 -0.72 -0.84
N GLU A 475 31.46 -1.92 -0.28
CA GLU A 475 30.37 -2.82 -0.69
C GLU A 475 29.83 -3.64 0.48
N ILE A 476 28.50 -3.72 0.54
CA ILE A 476 27.78 -4.74 1.30
C ILE A 476 27.28 -5.75 0.29
N GLY A 477 27.83 -6.97 0.34
CA GLY A 477 27.58 -8.03 -0.62
C GLY A 477 26.20 -8.68 -0.47
N ASN A 478 25.89 -9.56 -1.43
CA ASN A 478 24.61 -10.25 -1.49
C ASN A 478 24.34 -11.09 -0.23
N ASN A 479 23.09 -11.06 0.27
CA ASN A 479 22.62 -11.82 1.43
C ASN A 479 23.41 -11.58 2.73
N ALA A 480 24.23 -10.52 2.82
CA ALA A 480 25.20 -10.30 3.90
C ALA A 480 24.61 -10.44 5.31
N PHE A 481 23.38 -9.94 5.51
CA PHE A 481 22.69 -9.94 6.79
C PHE A 481 21.33 -10.65 6.79
N SER A 482 20.98 -11.37 5.72
CA SER A 482 19.66 -12.02 5.52
C SER A 482 19.20 -12.98 6.64
N THR A 483 20.11 -13.44 7.50
CA THR A 483 19.77 -14.31 8.65
C THR A 483 19.77 -13.58 10.00
N ASN A 484 20.13 -12.31 10.05
CA ASN A 484 20.30 -11.54 11.29
C ASN A 484 18.97 -10.89 11.73
N ILE A 485 17.92 -11.71 11.85
CA ILE A 485 16.52 -11.28 11.99
C ILE A 485 16.21 -10.35 13.18
N LYS A 486 17.10 -10.21 14.16
CA LYS A 486 16.98 -9.28 15.29
C LYS A 486 17.78 -7.98 15.11
N LEU A 487 18.39 -7.76 13.96
CA LEU A 487 19.18 -6.55 13.69
C LEU A 487 18.25 -5.33 13.68
N LYS A 488 18.46 -4.43 14.64
CA LYS A 488 17.70 -3.18 14.80
C LYS A 488 18.44 -1.98 14.23
N ASN A 489 19.77 -1.98 14.38
CA ASN A 489 20.60 -0.82 14.08
C ASN A 489 21.79 -1.19 13.19
N PHE A 490 21.88 -0.53 12.04
CA PHE A 490 23.07 -0.52 11.18
C PHE A 490 23.61 0.90 11.09
N ASN A 491 24.64 1.21 11.87
CA ASN A 491 25.06 2.59 12.14
C ASN A 491 26.33 2.93 11.36
N PHE A 492 26.30 4.05 10.63
CA PHE A 492 27.51 4.71 10.15
C PHE A 492 27.89 5.82 11.14
N LEU A 493 29.02 5.65 11.83
CA LEU A 493 29.49 6.58 12.87
C LEU A 493 30.28 7.77 12.29
N GLY A 494 30.29 7.94 10.96
CA GLY A 494 30.99 9.00 10.26
C GLY A 494 31.12 8.70 8.76
N THR A 495 32.21 9.13 8.14
CA THR A 495 32.40 8.98 6.69
C THR A 495 32.63 7.53 6.28
N CYS A 496 32.03 7.14 5.16
CA CYS A 496 32.11 5.80 4.58
C CYS A 496 31.96 5.89 3.05
N PRO A 497 32.90 5.35 2.24
CA PRO A 497 32.85 5.39 0.78
C PRO A 497 32.03 4.22 0.21
N LEU A 498 30.90 3.88 0.85
CA LEU A 498 30.04 2.77 0.44
C LEU A 498 29.37 3.13 -0.88
N THR A 499 29.55 2.32 -1.91
CA THR A 499 28.96 2.55 -3.25
C THR A 499 27.82 1.59 -3.56
N THR A 500 27.86 0.36 -3.05
CA THR A 500 26.92 -0.69 -3.46
C THR A 500 26.34 -1.45 -2.27
N ILE A 501 25.02 -1.63 -2.28
CA ILE A 501 24.28 -2.56 -1.41
C ILE A 501 23.71 -3.68 -2.27
N GLY A 502 24.19 -4.90 -2.03
CA GLY A 502 23.93 -6.09 -2.84
C GLY A 502 22.52 -6.66 -2.72
N ASN A 503 22.24 -7.67 -3.56
CA ASN A 503 20.94 -8.35 -3.60
C ASN A 503 20.60 -8.98 -2.25
N ASN A 504 19.38 -8.76 -1.76
CA ASN A 504 18.90 -9.32 -0.49
C ASN A 504 19.81 -9.02 0.74
N ALA A 505 20.65 -7.97 0.69
CA ALA A 505 21.65 -7.72 1.73
C ALA A 505 21.05 -7.61 3.14
N PHE A 506 19.89 -6.97 3.26
CA PHE A 506 19.11 -6.75 4.47
C PHE A 506 17.69 -7.35 4.36
N ALA A 507 17.46 -8.32 3.47
CA ALA A 507 16.13 -8.88 3.28
C ALA A 507 15.61 -9.56 4.56
N ASN A 508 14.32 -9.36 4.84
CA ASN A 508 13.55 -9.90 5.96
C ASN A 508 14.06 -9.49 7.36
N LEU A 509 14.77 -8.37 7.45
CA LEU A 509 15.16 -7.79 8.74
C LEU A 509 14.02 -6.99 9.35
N LYS A 510 13.01 -7.71 9.85
CA LYS A 510 11.76 -7.14 10.37
C LYS A 510 11.94 -6.16 11.53
N GLU A 511 13.05 -6.26 12.26
CA GLU A 511 13.37 -5.39 13.39
C GLU A 511 14.16 -4.12 13.00
N LEU A 512 14.58 -3.97 11.74
CA LEU A 512 15.31 -2.80 11.27
C LEU A 512 14.37 -1.59 11.18
N GLU A 513 14.63 -0.54 11.95
CA GLU A 513 13.73 0.62 12.06
C GLU A 513 14.05 1.76 11.08
N LYS A 514 15.33 1.89 10.71
CA LYS A 514 15.82 2.92 9.80
C LYS A 514 17.13 2.52 9.14
N PHE A 515 17.45 3.17 8.02
CA PHE A 515 18.77 3.05 7.40
C PHE A 515 19.25 4.42 6.89
N ASN A 516 20.45 4.81 7.31
CA ASN A 516 21.08 6.07 6.93
C ASN A 516 22.08 5.79 5.82
N PHE A 517 21.73 6.14 4.58
CA PHE A 517 22.55 5.86 3.41
C PHE A 517 23.73 6.84 3.33
N PRO A 518 24.99 6.37 3.26
CA PRO A 518 26.11 7.23 2.93
C PRO A 518 25.91 7.87 1.55
N LYS A 519 26.30 9.14 1.41
CA LYS A 519 26.09 9.90 0.16
C LYS A 519 26.69 9.24 -1.08
N THR A 520 27.73 8.43 -0.93
CA THR A 520 28.45 7.76 -2.02
C THR A 520 27.74 6.52 -2.55
N VAL A 521 26.62 6.11 -1.95
CA VAL A 521 25.85 4.95 -2.44
C VAL A 521 25.31 5.30 -3.83
N THR A 522 25.73 4.56 -4.85
CA THR A 522 25.28 4.75 -6.23
C THR A 522 24.19 3.76 -6.63
N GLU A 523 24.16 2.58 -6.00
CA GLU A 523 23.30 1.46 -6.37
C GLU A 523 22.73 0.72 -5.14
N ILE A 524 21.40 0.60 -5.07
CA ILE A 524 20.67 -0.31 -4.18
C ILE A 524 20.06 -1.41 -5.03
N ARG A 525 20.57 -2.64 -4.89
CA ARG A 525 20.19 -3.74 -5.77
C ARG A 525 18.89 -4.45 -5.36
N THR A 526 18.55 -5.49 -6.12
CA THR A 526 17.28 -6.21 -6.02
C THR A 526 17.00 -6.70 -4.61
N ASN A 527 15.80 -6.40 -4.10
CA ASN A 527 15.32 -6.83 -2.78
C ASN A 527 16.23 -6.46 -1.60
N ALA A 528 17.13 -5.47 -1.74
CA ALA A 528 18.14 -5.16 -0.74
C ALA A 528 17.57 -4.99 0.69
N PHE A 529 16.39 -4.37 0.83
CA PHE A 529 15.68 -4.16 2.09
C PHE A 529 14.28 -4.81 2.09
N SER A 530 14.01 -5.77 1.20
CA SER A 530 12.67 -6.35 1.11
C SER A 530 12.27 -7.03 2.42
N GLY A 531 11.07 -6.75 2.95
CA GLY A 531 10.57 -7.33 4.19
C GLY A 531 11.07 -6.65 5.49
N CYS A 532 11.68 -5.47 5.39
CA CYS A 532 12.02 -4.64 6.56
C CYS A 532 10.77 -3.89 7.09
N GLU A 533 9.81 -4.66 7.63
CA GLU A 533 8.46 -4.19 7.99
C GLU A 533 8.44 -3.00 8.98
N LYS A 534 9.43 -2.87 9.87
CA LYS A 534 9.54 -1.74 10.82
C LYS A 534 10.34 -0.54 10.27
N MET A 535 10.91 -0.65 9.07
CA MET A 535 11.77 0.40 8.51
C MET A 535 10.93 1.59 8.06
N ALA A 536 10.72 2.54 8.97
CA ALA A 536 9.86 3.70 8.77
C ALA A 536 10.52 4.81 7.95
N THR A 537 11.86 4.88 7.95
CA THR A 537 12.64 5.88 7.21
C THR A 537 13.81 5.29 6.45
N ALA A 538 14.05 5.84 5.25
CA ALA A 538 15.25 5.65 4.43
C ALA A 538 15.87 7.04 4.21
N GLU A 539 16.98 7.33 4.88
CA GLU A 539 17.55 8.68 4.92
C GLU A 539 18.71 8.83 3.94
N PHE A 540 18.61 9.82 3.04
CA PHE A 540 19.65 10.21 2.10
C PHE A 540 19.99 11.68 2.31
N THR A 541 21.25 12.05 2.14
CA THR A 541 21.67 13.46 2.13
C THR A 541 21.31 14.13 0.80
N ASP A 542 21.21 15.46 0.79
CA ASP A 542 20.91 16.24 -0.42
C ASP A 542 21.96 16.06 -1.53
N ASP A 543 23.17 15.63 -1.20
CA ASP A 543 24.26 15.33 -2.12
C ASP A 543 24.43 13.84 -2.43
N ALA A 544 23.41 13.01 -2.17
CA ALA A 544 23.44 11.59 -2.48
C ALA A 544 23.65 11.29 -3.98
N GLU A 545 24.54 10.34 -4.27
CA GLU A 545 24.98 9.94 -5.62
C GLU A 545 24.14 8.82 -6.24
N ILE A 546 23.14 8.30 -5.52
CA ILE A 546 22.30 7.18 -5.96
C ILE A 546 21.57 7.50 -7.27
N GLN A 547 21.65 6.55 -8.21
CA GLN A 547 21.08 6.71 -9.56
C GLN A 547 19.85 5.82 -9.79
N THR A 548 19.78 4.68 -9.12
CA THR A 548 18.74 3.67 -9.35
C THR A 548 18.27 3.08 -8.03
N ILE A 549 16.94 3.01 -7.87
CA ILE A 549 16.28 2.20 -6.84
C ILE A 549 15.89 0.89 -7.51
N GLY A 550 16.62 -0.19 -7.18
CA GLY A 550 16.49 -1.49 -7.84
C GLY A 550 15.15 -2.19 -7.59
N SER A 551 14.88 -3.19 -8.42
CA SER A 551 13.63 -3.95 -8.37
C SER A 551 13.38 -4.55 -6.97
N GLY A 552 12.20 -4.29 -6.38
CA GLY A 552 11.86 -4.76 -5.03
C GLY A 552 12.73 -4.20 -3.88
N ALA A 553 13.58 -3.19 -4.12
CA ALA A 553 14.60 -2.74 -3.17
C ALA A 553 14.04 -2.40 -1.77
N PHE A 554 12.86 -1.78 -1.70
CA PHE A 554 12.15 -1.45 -0.47
C PHE A 554 10.78 -2.14 -0.39
N ALA A 555 10.58 -3.26 -1.08
CA ALA A 555 9.30 -3.97 -1.02
C ALA A 555 9.00 -4.45 0.41
N ASP A 556 7.74 -4.34 0.84
CA ASP A 556 7.29 -4.79 2.17
C ASP A 556 7.95 -4.02 3.34
N CYS A 557 8.44 -2.80 3.08
CA CYS A 557 8.99 -1.91 4.11
C CYS A 557 7.90 -1.07 4.82
N GLY A 558 8.19 -0.66 6.06
CA GLY A 558 7.35 0.21 6.87
C GLY A 558 7.37 1.71 6.51
N LEU A 559 7.85 2.08 5.32
CA LEU A 559 8.09 3.48 4.94
C LEU A 559 6.79 4.28 4.94
N VAL A 560 6.77 5.45 5.60
CA VAL A 560 5.59 6.34 5.65
C VAL A 560 5.60 7.36 4.52
N ASN A 561 6.78 7.90 4.22
CA ASN A 561 7.02 8.83 3.12
C ASN A 561 8.39 8.54 2.51
N PHE A 562 8.57 8.93 1.25
CA PHE A 562 9.87 8.77 0.60
C PHE A 562 10.15 9.92 -0.36
N ASN A 563 11.25 10.63 -0.10
CA ASN A 563 11.78 11.67 -0.96
C ASN A 563 12.83 11.04 -1.88
N VAL A 564 12.55 11.00 -3.17
CA VAL A 564 13.48 10.44 -4.15
C VAL A 564 14.72 11.33 -4.20
N PRO A 565 15.95 10.79 -4.00
CA PRO A 565 17.16 11.58 -4.05
C PRO A 565 17.39 12.23 -5.43
N LYS A 566 18.05 13.40 -5.46
CA LYS A 566 18.14 14.27 -6.65
C LYS A 566 18.78 13.65 -7.89
N ASN A 567 19.58 12.60 -7.73
CA ASN A 567 20.30 11.94 -8.83
C ASN A 567 19.62 10.64 -9.30
N VAL A 568 18.53 10.22 -8.64
CA VAL A 568 17.81 9.00 -9.03
C VAL A 568 17.09 9.25 -10.35
N ASN A 569 17.55 8.61 -11.41
CA ASN A 569 16.94 8.67 -12.73
C ASN A 569 15.91 7.56 -12.95
N LYS A 570 16.02 6.44 -12.21
CA LYS A 570 15.22 5.23 -12.40
C LYS A 570 14.69 4.64 -11.09
N ILE A 571 13.39 4.38 -11.05
CA ILE A 571 12.69 3.60 -10.02
C ILE A 571 12.18 2.32 -10.69
N GLU A 572 12.78 1.20 -10.34
CA GLU A 572 12.46 -0.07 -10.99
C GLU A 572 11.18 -0.70 -10.45
N ARG A 573 10.85 -1.83 -11.08
CA ARG A 573 9.65 -2.62 -10.85
C ARG A 573 9.53 -3.02 -9.38
N GLU A 574 8.34 -2.81 -8.80
CA GLU A 574 8.01 -3.18 -7.42
C GLU A 574 8.95 -2.61 -6.35
N ALA A 575 9.71 -1.55 -6.66
CA ALA A 575 10.67 -0.94 -5.73
C ALA A 575 10.08 -0.66 -4.33
N PHE A 576 8.79 -0.33 -4.25
CA PHE A 576 8.04 -0.07 -3.02
C PHE A 576 6.81 -0.96 -2.86
N ARG A 577 6.77 -2.15 -3.47
CA ARG A 577 5.60 -3.03 -3.43
C ARG A 577 5.17 -3.29 -1.98
N ASN A 578 3.88 -3.22 -1.69
CA ASN A 578 3.31 -3.51 -0.37
C ASN A 578 3.92 -2.68 0.78
N CYS A 579 4.42 -1.47 0.50
CA CYS A 579 4.71 -0.48 1.53
C CYS A 579 3.38 0.08 2.07
N ALA A 580 2.69 -0.70 2.91
CA ALA A 580 1.32 -0.40 3.34
C ALA A 580 1.22 0.90 4.18
N ALA A 581 2.31 1.37 4.79
CA ALA A 581 2.34 2.63 5.54
C ALA A 581 2.59 3.87 4.64
N LEU A 582 3.00 3.68 3.39
CA LEU A 582 3.47 4.74 2.52
C LEU A 582 2.31 5.63 2.06
N THR A 583 2.33 6.91 2.41
CA THR A 583 1.30 7.88 2.03
C THR A 583 1.74 8.82 0.92
N THR A 584 3.04 9.07 0.77
CA THR A 584 3.54 10.07 -0.18
C THR A 584 4.92 9.72 -0.74
N ILE A 585 5.06 9.91 -2.06
CA ILE A 585 6.32 9.86 -2.79
C ILE A 585 6.57 11.24 -3.41
N ASN A 586 7.77 11.79 -3.24
CA ASN A 586 8.18 13.03 -3.89
C ASN A 586 9.29 12.75 -4.93
N VAL A 587 8.95 12.90 -6.21
CA VAL A 587 9.79 12.63 -7.37
C VAL A 587 10.49 13.92 -7.83
N THR A 588 11.79 13.83 -8.11
CA THR A 588 12.60 14.98 -8.52
C THR A 588 12.57 15.18 -10.04
N GLU A 589 13.24 16.22 -10.54
CA GLU A 589 13.36 16.46 -11.98
C GLU A 589 14.24 15.42 -12.71
N ALA A 590 15.13 14.74 -12.00
CA ALA A 590 16.04 13.74 -12.57
C ALA A 590 15.35 12.40 -12.86
N THR A 591 14.31 12.05 -12.09
CA THR A 591 13.61 10.77 -12.21
C THR A 591 12.74 10.75 -13.45
N THR A 592 13.18 10.01 -14.48
CA THR A 592 12.57 9.98 -15.81
C THR A 592 12.10 8.58 -16.22
N ASP A 593 12.42 7.55 -15.45
CA ASP A 593 11.96 6.18 -15.63
C ASP A 593 11.36 5.65 -14.32
N ILE A 594 10.03 5.51 -14.27
CA ILE A 594 9.30 4.92 -13.14
C ILE A 594 8.53 3.74 -13.69
N SER A 595 8.81 2.55 -13.16
CA SER A 595 8.01 1.37 -13.50
C SER A 595 6.55 1.59 -13.11
N PRO A 596 5.57 1.24 -13.98
CA PRO A 596 4.15 1.30 -13.64
C PRO A 596 3.77 0.45 -12.41
N GLU A 597 4.60 -0.54 -12.05
CA GLU A 597 4.39 -1.43 -10.91
C GLU A 597 5.20 -1.01 -9.67
N ALA A 598 5.91 0.13 -9.70
CA ALA A 598 6.81 0.55 -8.61
C ALA A 598 6.11 0.63 -7.23
N PHE A 599 4.81 0.97 -7.21
CA PHE A 599 4.00 1.19 -6.01
C PHE A 599 2.84 0.18 -5.86
N LYS A 600 2.98 -1.02 -6.44
CA LYS A 600 1.98 -2.08 -6.36
C LYS A 600 1.58 -2.36 -4.91
N ASN A 601 0.27 -2.46 -4.61
CA ASN A 601 -0.27 -2.73 -3.28
C ASN A 601 0.13 -1.73 -2.17
N CYS A 602 0.49 -0.48 -2.52
CA CYS A 602 0.65 0.61 -1.54
C CYS A 602 -0.73 1.22 -1.20
N SER A 603 -1.54 0.49 -0.44
CA SER A 603 -2.97 0.81 -0.20
C SER A 603 -3.22 2.21 0.41
N ASN A 604 -2.27 2.76 1.17
CA ASN A 604 -2.38 4.09 1.79
C ASN A 604 -1.71 5.21 0.98
N LEU A 605 -1.15 4.94 -0.20
CA LEU A 605 -0.46 5.95 -1.00
C LEU A 605 -1.48 6.96 -1.53
N LYS A 606 -1.38 8.20 -1.06
CA LYS A 606 -2.27 9.31 -1.39
C LYS A 606 -1.70 10.23 -2.47
N ALA A 607 -0.38 10.31 -2.62
CA ALA A 607 0.22 11.21 -3.58
C ALA A 607 1.56 10.72 -4.11
N ILE A 608 1.75 10.84 -5.42
CA ILE A 608 3.02 10.78 -6.12
C ILE A 608 3.25 12.18 -6.68
N ASN A 609 3.95 13.02 -5.92
CA ASN A 609 4.25 14.39 -6.32
C ASN A 609 5.46 14.39 -7.24
N VAL A 610 5.46 15.26 -8.24
CA VAL A 610 6.57 15.38 -9.21
C VAL A 610 7.02 16.83 -9.27
N SER A 611 8.33 17.05 -9.29
CA SER A 611 8.92 18.36 -9.54
C SER A 611 8.35 18.98 -10.82
N LYS A 612 7.93 20.25 -10.76
CA LYS A 612 7.39 20.97 -11.92
C LYS A 612 8.40 21.11 -13.08
N LYS A 613 9.71 20.93 -12.80
CA LYS A 613 10.79 20.93 -13.79
C LYS A 613 10.98 19.60 -14.52
N ASN A 614 10.39 18.51 -14.02
CA ASN A 614 10.48 17.19 -14.66
C ASN A 614 10.02 17.27 -16.13
N SER A 615 10.69 16.50 -16.98
CA SER A 615 10.48 16.52 -18.44
C SER A 615 9.60 15.39 -18.95
N VAL A 616 9.34 14.36 -18.13
CA VAL A 616 8.62 13.13 -18.52
C VAL A 616 7.30 12.99 -17.78
N TYR A 617 7.27 13.33 -16.50
CA TYR A 617 6.12 13.15 -15.63
C TYR A 617 5.60 14.47 -15.08
N SER A 618 4.29 14.53 -14.88
CA SER A 618 3.65 15.57 -14.09
C SER A 618 2.82 14.95 -12.97
N SER A 619 2.45 15.77 -11.98
CA SER A 619 1.54 15.36 -10.92
C SER A 619 0.46 16.40 -10.71
N VAL A 620 -0.79 15.94 -10.63
CA VAL A 620 -1.97 16.78 -10.33
C VAL A 620 -2.85 16.01 -9.35
N ASP A 621 -3.31 16.67 -8.28
CA ASP A 621 -4.03 16.04 -7.16
C ASP A 621 -3.33 14.76 -6.61
N GLY A 622 -2.01 14.67 -6.74
CA GLY A 622 -1.18 13.51 -6.35
C GLY A 622 -1.14 12.36 -7.37
N TYR A 623 -1.81 12.46 -8.51
CA TYR A 623 -1.79 11.43 -9.57
C TYR A 623 -0.53 11.54 -10.40
N LEU A 624 0.12 10.42 -10.72
CA LEU A 624 1.24 10.43 -11.66
C LEU A 624 0.70 10.43 -13.09
N LEU A 625 1.03 11.46 -13.86
CA LEU A 625 0.63 11.63 -15.26
C LEU A 625 1.85 11.73 -16.18
N SER A 626 1.63 11.54 -17.47
CA SER A 626 2.57 12.01 -18.49
C SER A 626 2.77 13.52 -18.39
N GLN A 627 3.91 14.04 -18.90
CA GLN A 627 4.22 15.47 -18.81
C GLN A 627 3.13 16.37 -19.43
N ASP A 628 2.51 15.92 -20.52
CA ASP A 628 1.43 16.60 -21.22
C ASP A 628 0.04 16.40 -20.59
N LYS A 629 -0.05 15.66 -19.48
CA LYS A 629 -1.28 15.33 -18.75
C LYS A 629 -2.33 14.57 -19.57
N LYS A 630 -1.91 13.87 -20.64
CA LYS A 630 -2.80 13.07 -21.50
C LYS A 630 -2.90 11.60 -21.08
N THR A 631 -1.97 11.10 -20.29
CA THR A 631 -1.96 9.70 -19.84
C THR A 631 -1.92 9.64 -18.33
N LEU A 632 -2.87 8.92 -17.72
CA LEU A 632 -2.78 8.53 -16.32
C LEU A 632 -1.77 7.38 -16.20
N MET A 633 -0.63 7.64 -15.56
CA MET A 633 0.44 6.65 -15.42
C MET A 633 0.21 5.76 -14.20
N ILE A 634 -0.01 6.37 -13.02
CA ILE A 634 -0.26 5.66 -11.77
C ILE A 634 -1.28 6.45 -10.95
N PHE A 635 -2.35 5.77 -10.52
CA PHE A 635 -3.32 6.23 -9.54
C PHE A 635 -2.88 5.80 -8.13
N PRO A 636 -2.72 6.74 -7.18
CA PRO A 636 -2.43 6.41 -5.78
C PRO A 636 -3.64 5.70 -5.12
N PRO A 637 -3.55 4.44 -4.67
CA PRO A 637 -4.71 3.72 -4.14
C PRO A 637 -5.41 4.37 -2.94
N GLY A 638 -4.67 5.10 -2.10
CA GLY A 638 -5.20 5.88 -0.98
C GLY A 638 -6.02 7.12 -1.38
N LYS A 639 -6.12 7.43 -2.68
CA LYS A 639 -7.01 8.47 -3.23
C LYS A 639 -8.39 7.96 -3.63
N ALA A 640 -8.62 6.65 -3.60
CA ALA A 640 -9.94 6.10 -3.84
C ALA A 640 -10.95 6.68 -2.84
N ASN A 641 -12.12 7.07 -3.33
CA ASN A 641 -13.15 7.75 -2.55
C ASN A 641 -14.50 7.06 -2.74
N ASP A 642 -15.21 6.82 -1.63
CA ASP A 642 -16.49 6.10 -1.63
C ASP A 642 -17.62 6.87 -2.32
N ARG A 643 -17.56 8.21 -2.33
CA ARG A 643 -18.53 9.11 -2.94
C ARG A 643 -18.27 9.30 -4.44
N PHE A 644 -17.04 9.56 -4.87
CA PHE A 644 -16.62 9.48 -6.28
C PHE A 644 -15.10 9.55 -6.43
N THR A 645 -14.53 8.68 -7.27
CA THR A 645 -13.12 8.74 -7.69
C THR A 645 -13.05 9.30 -9.10
N LEU A 646 -12.65 10.56 -9.21
CA LEU A 646 -12.63 11.30 -10.47
C LEU A 646 -11.22 11.34 -11.06
N LEU A 647 -11.11 11.16 -12.39
CA LEU A 647 -9.84 11.30 -13.11
C LEU A 647 -9.75 12.67 -13.81
N PRO A 648 -8.54 13.18 -14.10
CA PRO A 648 -8.38 14.49 -14.71
C PRO A 648 -9.03 14.56 -16.09
N PRO A 649 -9.83 15.59 -16.41
CA PRO A 649 -10.57 15.66 -17.68
C PRO A 649 -9.68 15.83 -18.92
N SER A 650 -8.41 16.18 -18.74
CA SER A 650 -7.43 16.31 -19.83
C SER A 650 -6.89 14.98 -20.36
N ILE A 651 -7.07 13.87 -19.64
CA ILE A 651 -6.47 12.59 -20.06
C ILE A 651 -7.23 11.99 -21.25
N THR A 652 -6.48 11.44 -22.20
CA THR A 652 -7.01 10.70 -23.35
C THR A 652 -6.81 9.19 -23.25
N SER A 653 -5.99 8.74 -22.28
CA SER A 653 -5.71 7.33 -22.05
C SER A 653 -5.44 7.00 -20.59
N ILE A 654 -5.82 5.79 -20.20
CA ILE A 654 -5.43 5.18 -18.92
C ILE A 654 -4.27 4.24 -19.20
N GLY A 655 -3.12 4.54 -18.60
CA GLY A 655 -1.86 3.84 -18.83
C GLY A 655 -1.87 2.39 -18.32
N LYS A 656 -0.80 1.67 -18.66
CA LYS A 656 -0.58 0.31 -18.18
C LYS A 656 -0.46 0.32 -16.66
N TYR A 657 -1.10 -0.63 -15.98
CA TYR A 657 -1.06 -0.80 -14.52
C TYR A 657 -1.56 0.42 -13.70
N ALA A 658 -2.26 1.38 -14.31
CA ALA A 658 -2.60 2.65 -13.66
C ALA A 658 -3.35 2.50 -12.32
N PHE A 659 -4.28 1.56 -12.19
CA PHE A 659 -4.97 1.20 -10.94
C PHE A 659 -4.62 -0.21 -10.46
N TYR A 660 -3.51 -0.78 -10.91
CA TYR A 660 -3.23 -2.18 -10.65
C TYR A 660 -3.22 -2.50 -9.15
N ASP A 661 -4.03 -3.49 -8.76
CA ASP A 661 -4.22 -3.94 -7.37
C ASP A 661 -4.74 -2.84 -6.42
N CYS A 662 -5.53 -1.89 -6.94
CA CYS A 662 -6.16 -0.84 -6.14
C CYS A 662 -7.40 -1.37 -5.40
N LYS A 663 -7.17 -2.12 -4.31
CA LYS A 663 -8.24 -2.73 -3.49
C LYS A 663 -9.17 -1.72 -2.81
N ASN A 664 -8.79 -0.45 -2.68
CA ASN A 664 -9.65 0.58 -2.11
C ASN A 664 -10.62 1.20 -3.13
N LEU A 665 -10.45 0.94 -4.44
CA LEU A 665 -11.28 1.52 -5.50
C LEU A 665 -12.65 0.85 -5.54
N LYS A 666 -13.71 1.58 -5.19
CA LYS A 666 -15.11 1.12 -5.28
C LYS A 666 -15.86 1.66 -6.50
N ASN A 667 -15.49 2.85 -6.94
CA ASN A 667 -16.06 3.51 -8.10
C ASN A 667 -14.97 4.27 -8.84
N VAL A 668 -15.16 4.55 -10.14
CA VAL A 668 -14.30 5.44 -10.92
C VAL A 668 -15.09 6.12 -12.03
N THR A 669 -14.88 7.43 -12.20
CA THR A 669 -15.48 8.24 -13.26
C THR A 669 -14.43 8.50 -14.34
N ILE A 670 -14.63 7.90 -15.51
CA ILE A 670 -13.78 8.02 -16.69
C ILE A 670 -14.21 9.28 -17.49
N PRO A 671 -13.30 10.25 -17.71
CA PRO A 671 -13.65 11.54 -18.29
C PRO A 671 -13.90 11.49 -19.81
N ASN A 672 -14.38 12.61 -20.34
CA ASN A 672 -14.97 12.70 -21.68
C ASN A 672 -13.98 12.40 -22.82
N LEU A 673 -12.68 12.69 -22.66
CA LEU A 673 -11.67 12.55 -23.71
C LEU A 673 -10.97 11.18 -23.76
N VAL A 674 -11.28 10.25 -22.86
CA VAL A 674 -10.60 8.94 -22.81
C VAL A 674 -11.00 8.06 -23.99
N THR A 675 -10.00 7.49 -24.65
CA THR A 675 -10.18 6.62 -25.84
C THR A 675 -9.50 5.26 -25.72
N SER A 676 -8.68 5.02 -24.69
CA SER A 676 -7.96 3.75 -24.50
C SER A 676 -7.67 3.42 -23.03
N ILE A 677 -7.59 2.12 -22.74
CA ILE A 677 -7.29 1.53 -21.42
C ILE A 677 -6.17 0.50 -21.61
N GLY A 678 -5.06 0.72 -20.90
CA GLY A 678 -3.84 -0.07 -21.04
C GLY A 678 -3.88 -1.44 -20.37
N GLU A 679 -2.84 -2.22 -20.65
CA GLU A 679 -2.53 -3.50 -20.00
C GLU A 679 -2.67 -3.42 -18.47
N ARG A 680 -3.42 -4.37 -17.88
CA ARG A 680 -3.62 -4.49 -16.42
C ARG A 680 -4.09 -3.22 -15.72
N ALA A 681 -4.66 -2.25 -16.45
CA ALA A 681 -5.04 -0.94 -15.89
C ALA A 681 -5.95 -1.06 -14.66
N PHE A 682 -6.89 -2.00 -14.63
CA PHE A 682 -7.77 -2.28 -13.48
C PHE A 682 -7.59 -3.70 -12.92
N GLY A 683 -6.52 -4.40 -13.30
CA GLY A 683 -6.25 -5.75 -12.82
C GLY A 683 -6.19 -5.78 -11.29
N LEU A 684 -6.81 -6.77 -10.66
CA LEU A 684 -6.88 -6.98 -9.21
C LEU A 684 -7.63 -5.88 -8.42
N CYS A 685 -8.37 -4.98 -9.07
CA CYS A 685 -9.29 -4.04 -8.41
C CYS A 685 -10.57 -4.74 -7.91
N THR A 686 -10.41 -5.66 -6.95
CA THR A 686 -11.45 -6.60 -6.50
C THR A 686 -12.69 -5.95 -5.87
N ASN A 687 -12.60 -4.71 -5.39
CA ASN A 687 -13.71 -3.97 -4.78
C ASN A 687 -14.40 -2.98 -5.74
N LEU A 688 -14.00 -2.91 -7.01
CA LEU A 688 -14.60 -2.00 -7.98
C LEU A 688 -16.02 -2.48 -8.32
N LYS A 689 -17.02 -1.62 -8.08
CA LYS A 689 -18.44 -1.90 -8.29
C LYS A 689 -19.10 -1.01 -9.34
N THR A 690 -18.54 0.18 -9.61
CA THR A 690 -19.15 1.16 -10.50
C THR A 690 -18.10 1.81 -11.38
N ILE A 691 -18.32 1.79 -12.69
CA ILE A 691 -17.54 2.59 -13.63
C ILE A 691 -18.50 3.53 -14.35
N THR A 692 -18.25 4.83 -14.26
CA THR A 692 -19.04 5.85 -14.95
C THR A 692 -18.26 6.37 -16.14
N PHE A 693 -18.76 6.12 -17.35
CA PHE A 693 -18.17 6.62 -18.58
C PHE A 693 -18.84 7.92 -19.01
N LEU A 694 -18.12 9.04 -18.85
CA LEU A 694 -18.54 10.36 -19.36
C LEU A 694 -18.03 10.61 -20.79
N CYS A 695 -17.36 9.62 -21.39
CA CYS A 695 -16.69 9.67 -22.69
C CYS A 695 -17.60 10.22 -23.81
N ASP A 696 -17.09 11.18 -24.58
CA ASP A 696 -17.79 11.74 -25.74
C ASP A 696 -18.02 10.66 -26.82
N GLN A 697 -17.12 9.68 -26.87
CA GLN A 697 -17.19 8.49 -27.72
C GLN A 697 -16.98 7.23 -26.87
N LYS A 698 -17.71 6.14 -27.17
CA LYS A 698 -17.45 4.84 -26.53
C LYS A 698 -15.98 4.42 -26.78
N ILE A 699 -15.28 4.03 -25.73
CA ILE A 699 -13.93 3.46 -25.84
C ILE A 699 -14.03 2.15 -26.64
N LYS A 700 -13.30 2.05 -27.75
CA LYS A 700 -13.34 0.87 -28.62
C LYS A 700 -12.78 -0.35 -27.88
N SER A 701 -13.43 -1.51 -28.02
CA SER A 701 -13.01 -2.76 -27.40
C SER A 701 -11.57 -3.18 -27.74
N ASP A 702 -11.04 -2.77 -28.89
CA ASP A 702 -9.66 -3.06 -29.33
C ASP A 702 -8.63 -2.11 -28.74
N SER A 703 -9.10 -1.02 -28.14
CA SER A 703 -8.29 -0.10 -27.33
C SER A 703 -8.29 -0.48 -25.85
N ILE A 704 -8.77 -1.68 -25.52
CA ILE A 704 -8.77 -2.29 -24.19
C ILE A 704 -8.03 -3.63 -24.30
N ASN A 705 -6.99 -3.82 -23.48
CA ASN A 705 -6.20 -5.04 -23.53
C ASN A 705 -7.03 -6.25 -23.03
N LYS A 706 -7.00 -7.35 -23.79
CA LYS A 706 -7.73 -8.61 -23.56
C LYS A 706 -6.79 -9.84 -23.60
N GLU A 707 -5.49 -9.64 -23.83
CA GLU A 707 -4.53 -10.75 -23.93
C GLU A 707 -4.41 -11.46 -22.58
N GLU A 708 -4.20 -12.79 -22.63
CA GLU A 708 -3.85 -13.57 -21.44
C GLU A 708 -2.67 -12.90 -20.75
N ASN A 709 -2.75 -12.85 -19.43
CA ASN A 709 -1.82 -12.21 -18.52
C ASN A 709 -1.78 -10.66 -18.58
N LYS A 710 -2.43 -10.03 -19.55
CA LYS A 710 -2.34 -8.57 -19.78
C LYS A 710 -3.69 -7.85 -19.78
N MET A 711 -4.78 -8.58 -19.58
CA MET A 711 -6.12 -8.04 -19.65
C MET A 711 -6.35 -6.86 -18.70
N SER A 712 -7.07 -5.86 -19.19
CA SER A 712 -7.31 -4.62 -18.45
C SER A 712 -8.24 -4.85 -17.25
N PHE A 713 -9.17 -5.79 -17.40
CA PHE A 713 -10.14 -6.23 -16.40
C PHE A 713 -10.06 -7.76 -16.30
N ASP A 714 -9.96 -8.31 -15.10
CA ASP A 714 -9.89 -9.76 -14.90
C ASP A 714 -11.25 -10.42 -15.20
N ASP A 715 -11.26 -11.43 -16.06
CA ASP A 715 -12.46 -12.19 -16.46
C ASP A 715 -12.66 -13.50 -15.67
N GLY A 716 -11.81 -13.76 -14.69
CA GLY A 716 -11.83 -14.98 -13.89
C GLY A 716 -11.18 -16.21 -14.54
N THR A 717 -10.59 -16.08 -15.73
CA THR A 717 -9.86 -17.19 -16.38
C THR A 717 -8.47 -17.41 -15.80
N GLN A 718 -7.84 -16.34 -15.30
CA GLN A 718 -6.47 -16.35 -14.77
C GLN A 718 -6.37 -15.97 -13.29
N THR A 719 -7.43 -15.35 -12.75
CA THR A 719 -7.55 -15.01 -11.33
C THR A 719 -8.82 -15.66 -10.79
N SER A 720 -8.92 -15.83 -9.48
CA SER A 720 -10.16 -16.32 -8.85
C SER A 720 -11.31 -15.29 -8.90
N HIS A 721 -11.09 -14.11 -9.47
CA HIS A 721 -12.02 -12.98 -9.45
C HIS A 721 -12.42 -12.59 -10.88
N ASN A 722 -13.70 -12.76 -11.20
CA ASN A 722 -14.29 -12.19 -12.40
C ASN A 722 -14.84 -10.80 -12.09
N MET A 723 -14.14 -9.75 -12.53
CA MET A 723 -14.53 -8.36 -12.27
C MET A 723 -15.81 -7.97 -13.01
N PHE A 724 -16.04 -8.53 -14.20
CA PHE A 724 -17.22 -8.18 -15.00
C PHE A 724 -18.52 -8.50 -14.26
N GLN A 725 -18.57 -9.58 -13.48
CA GLN A 725 -19.76 -9.97 -12.71
C GLN A 725 -20.08 -9.05 -11.53
N ASN A 726 -19.16 -8.15 -11.15
CA ASN A 726 -19.31 -7.26 -9.99
C ASN A 726 -19.52 -5.78 -10.35
N ILE A 727 -19.17 -5.40 -11.58
CA ILE A 727 -19.14 -4.00 -12.01
C ILE A 727 -20.41 -3.63 -12.77
N ASN A 728 -21.14 -2.64 -12.26
CA ASN A 728 -22.18 -1.94 -13.00
C ASN A 728 -21.56 -0.77 -13.75
N ILE A 729 -21.83 -0.63 -15.06
CA ILE A 729 -21.35 0.52 -15.82
C ILE A 729 -22.48 1.54 -16.04
N GLN A 730 -22.13 2.81 -15.89
CA GLN A 730 -23.01 3.97 -16.06
C GLN A 730 -22.56 4.73 -17.30
N VAL A 731 -23.47 5.01 -18.23
CA VAL A 731 -23.18 5.69 -19.50
C VAL A 731 -24.20 6.78 -19.77
N ARG A 732 -23.87 7.76 -20.60
CA ARG A 732 -24.86 8.76 -21.04
C ARG A 732 -25.98 8.07 -21.84
N LYS A 733 -27.24 8.46 -21.63
CA LYS A 733 -28.42 7.78 -22.20
C LYS A 733 -28.38 7.69 -23.73
N GLU A 734 -27.88 8.73 -24.39
CA GLU A 734 -27.72 8.80 -25.85
C GLU A 734 -26.63 7.85 -26.38
N LYS A 735 -25.77 7.33 -25.49
CA LYS A 735 -24.72 6.35 -25.82
C LYS A 735 -25.09 4.92 -25.46
N LEU A 736 -26.21 4.69 -24.77
CA LEU A 736 -26.56 3.38 -24.24
C LEU A 736 -26.58 2.27 -25.32
N ASP A 737 -27.13 2.56 -26.50
CA ASP A 737 -27.21 1.61 -27.61
C ASP A 737 -25.84 1.19 -28.15
N GLU A 738 -24.87 2.11 -28.18
CA GLU A 738 -23.48 1.82 -28.59
C GLU A 738 -22.80 0.82 -27.64
N TYR A 739 -23.12 0.90 -26.34
CA TYR A 739 -22.59 -0.02 -25.33
C TYR A 739 -23.36 -1.34 -25.29
N ASN A 740 -24.69 -1.31 -25.47
CA ASN A 740 -25.52 -2.51 -25.50
C ASN A 740 -25.23 -3.41 -26.71
N SER A 741 -24.80 -2.84 -27.83
CA SER A 741 -24.45 -3.59 -29.05
C SER A 741 -23.03 -4.18 -29.03
N ASP A 742 -22.20 -3.86 -28.04
CA ASP A 742 -20.79 -4.25 -28.00
C ASP A 742 -20.55 -5.49 -27.10
N PRO A 743 -20.08 -6.62 -27.66
CA PRO A 743 -19.85 -7.85 -26.89
C PRO A 743 -18.88 -7.69 -25.71
N PHE A 744 -17.94 -6.75 -25.77
CA PHE A 744 -17.04 -6.49 -24.64
C PHE A 744 -17.83 -5.92 -23.45
N TYR A 745 -18.63 -4.88 -23.68
CA TYR A 745 -19.38 -4.21 -22.63
C TYR A 745 -20.58 -5.02 -22.13
N GLN A 746 -21.06 -5.99 -22.92
CA GLN A 746 -22.09 -6.93 -22.52
C GLN A 746 -21.68 -7.84 -21.34
N GLN A 747 -20.38 -8.08 -21.16
CA GLN A 747 -19.85 -8.92 -20.09
C GLN A 747 -20.07 -8.32 -18.69
N PHE A 748 -20.08 -6.98 -18.58
CA PHE A 748 -20.33 -6.29 -17.31
C PHE A 748 -21.73 -6.61 -16.76
N LYS A 749 -21.81 -6.71 -15.42
CA LYS A 749 -23.00 -7.09 -14.65
C LYS A 749 -24.26 -6.36 -15.13
N SER A 750 -24.16 -5.06 -15.32
CA SER A 750 -25.25 -4.25 -15.86
C SER A 750 -24.73 -2.98 -16.54
N ARG A 751 -25.59 -2.41 -17.39
CA ARG A 751 -25.39 -1.15 -18.11
C ARG A 751 -26.60 -0.27 -17.82
N HIS A 752 -26.38 0.89 -17.22
CA HIS A 752 -27.43 1.84 -16.90
C HIS A 752 -27.16 3.18 -17.59
N PRO A 753 -28.20 3.80 -18.19
CA PRO A 753 -28.07 5.15 -18.73
C PRO A 753 -28.10 6.21 -17.62
N SER A 754 -27.71 7.44 -17.96
CA SER A 754 -28.18 8.62 -17.26
C SER A 754 -29.71 8.69 -17.26
N PHE A 755 -30.29 9.34 -16.25
CA PHE A 755 -31.73 9.39 -16.03
C PHE A 755 -32.20 10.82 -15.79
N GLU A 756 -33.49 11.07 -16.04
CA GLU A 756 -34.10 12.38 -15.81
C GLU A 756 -34.90 12.38 -14.50
N VAL A 757 -34.71 13.42 -13.68
CA VAL A 757 -35.58 13.74 -12.54
C VAL A 757 -36.07 15.16 -12.78
N GLU A 758 -37.40 15.33 -12.83
CA GLU A 758 -38.04 16.57 -13.26
C GLU A 758 -37.55 17.05 -14.63
N LYS A 759 -36.66 18.04 -14.68
CA LYS A 759 -36.11 18.63 -15.91
C LYS A 759 -34.59 18.49 -15.99
N GLU A 760 -33.98 17.79 -15.05
CA GLU A 760 -32.54 17.63 -14.91
C GLU A 760 -32.13 16.21 -15.27
N GLU A 761 -31.01 16.09 -15.99
CA GLU A 761 -30.38 14.80 -16.27
C GLU A 761 -29.25 14.53 -15.29
N TYR A 762 -29.25 13.34 -14.69
CA TYR A 762 -28.24 12.89 -13.74
C TYR A 762 -27.60 11.58 -14.19
N ILE A 763 -26.36 11.36 -13.77
CA ILE A 763 -25.68 10.07 -13.91
C ILE A 763 -25.10 9.63 -12.56
N VAL A 764 -25.25 8.35 -12.24
CA VAL A 764 -24.68 7.76 -11.03
C VAL A 764 -23.15 7.76 -11.13
N VAL A 765 -22.47 8.20 -10.08
CA VAL A 765 -21.00 8.15 -9.96
C VAL A 765 -20.51 7.22 -8.85
N SER A 766 -21.41 6.86 -7.93
CA SER A 766 -21.18 5.86 -6.87
C SER A 766 -22.50 5.35 -6.30
N GLU A 767 -22.46 4.49 -5.28
CA GLU A 767 -23.68 3.97 -4.62
C GLU A 767 -24.56 5.08 -3.99
N GLY A 768 -24.01 6.27 -3.69
CA GLY A 768 -24.72 7.33 -2.96
C GLY A 768 -24.65 8.74 -3.59
N ALA A 769 -24.00 8.91 -4.73
CA ALA A 769 -23.85 10.22 -5.38
C ALA A 769 -24.11 10.19 -6.89
N VAL A 770 -24.57 11.33 -7.40
CA VAL A 770 -24.81 11.58 -8.82
C VAL A 770 -24.11 12.85 -9.29
N SER A 771 -23.86 12.92 -10.59
CA SER A 771 -23.44 14.13 -11.31
C SER A 771 -24.60 14.65 -12.16
N MET A 772 -24.89 15.95 -12.07
CA MET A 772 -25.85 16.61 -12.97
C MET A 772 -25.20 16.85 -14.34
N LEU A 773 -25.78 16.31 -15.40
CA LEU A 773 -25.26 16.40 -16.76
C LEU A 773 -25.91 17.50 -17.59
N SER A 774 -27.20 17.78 -17.39
CA SER A 774 -27.91 18.84 -18.14
C SER A 774 -29.19 19.28 -17.42
N THR A 775 -29.73 20.43 -17.82
CA THR A 775 -31.08 20.87 -17.40
C THR A 775 -31.87 21.45 -18.58
N LYS A 776 -33.18 21.17 -18.59
CA LYS A 776 -34.17 21.73 -19.52
C LYS A 776 -35.09 22.75 -18.83
N ARG A 777 -34.69 23.27 -17.66
CA ARG A 777 -35.45 24.32 -16.96
C ARG A 777 -35.61 25.56 -17.82
N THR A 778 -36.72 26.22 -17.60
CA THR A 778 -37.05 27.55 -18.15
C THR A 778 -37.05 28.60 -17.05
N ASP A 779 -36.65 28.19 -15.84
CA ASP A 779 -36.66 29.01 -14.64
C ASP A 779 -35.64 30.15 -14.76
N GLU A 780 -36.02 31.38 -14.45
CA GLU A 780 -35.06 32.49 -14.45
C GLU A 780 -33.95 32.27 -13.44
N THR A 781 -34.29 31.78 -12.24
CA THR A 781 -33.36 31.33 -11.21
C THR A 781 -33.40 29.81 -11.06
N PHE A 782 -32.37 29.13 -11.56
CA PHE A 782 -32.21 27.69 -11.37
C PHE A 782 -31.57 27.40 -10.00
N VAL A 783 -32.24 26.59 -9.18
CA VAL A 783 -31.71 26.15 -7.89
C VAL A 783 -31.30 24.69 -7.99
N LEU A 784 -30.01 24.41 -7.81
CA LEU A 784 -29.51 23.04 -7.83
C LEU A 784 -30.08 22.27 -6.62
N PRO A 785 -30.78 21.14 -6.83
CA PRO A 785 -31.21 20.28 -5.73
C PRO A 785 -29.99 19.65 -5.06
N THR A 786 -30.02 19.53 -3.74
CA THR A 786 -28.96 18.88 -2.95
C THR A 786 -29.05 17.35 -3.00
N GLU A 787 -30.24 16.83 -3.30
CA GLU A 787 -30.53 15.42 -3.36
C GLU A 787 -31.71 15.13 -4.30
N ILE A 788 -31.71 13.94 -4.89
CA ILE A 788 -32.71 13.52 -5.89
C ILE A 788 -33.12 12.06 -5.68
N PRO A 789 -34.44 11.75 -5.65
CA PRO A 789 -34.92 10.39 -5.55
C PRO A 789 -34.86 9.69 -6.92
N HIS A 790 -34.26 8.49 -6.96
CA HIS A 790 -34.24 7.63 -8.13
C HIS A 790 -34.09 6.16 -7.71
N ASP A 791 -34.86 5.26 -8.34
CA ASP A 791 -34.83 3.81 -8.06
C ASP A 791 -34.88 3.42 -6.58
N GLY A 792 -35.77 4.07 -5.82
CA GLY A 792 -35.96 3.81 -4.38
C GLY A 792 -34.79 4.28 -3.50
N LYS A 793 -33.84 5.03 -4.04
CA LYS A 793 -32.72 5.65 -3.32
C LYS A 793 -32.80 7.17 -3.43
N ASN A 794 -32.21 7.86 -2.45
CA ASN A 794 -32.00 9.30 -2.51
C ASN A 794 -30.51 9.57 -2.73
N TYR A 795 -30.15 10.10 -3.90
CA TYR A 795 -28.76 10.37 -4.26
C TYR A 795 -28.37 11.79 -3.89
N LYS A 796 -27.16 11.98 -3.36
CA LYS A 796 -26.58 13.33 -3.20
C LYS A 796 -26.12 13.87 -4.55
N VAL A 797 -26.48 15.11 -4.85
CA VAL A 797 -26.00 15.82 -6.05
C VAL A 797 -24.65 16.43 -5.72
N SER A 798 -23.60 15.61 -5.81
CA SER A 798 -22.24 16.01 -5.39
C SER A 798 -21.40 16.61 -6.52
N MET A 799 -21.84 16.48 -7.77
CA MET A 799 -21.10 16.96 -8.93
C MET A 799 -21.99 17.72 -9.92
N ILE A 800 -21.46 18.81 -10.47
CA ILE A 800 -21.96 19.43 -11.71
C ILE A 800 -21.02 18.97 -12.82
N GLY A 801 -21.54 18.27 -13.82
CA GLY A 801 -20.78 17.71 -14.92
C GLY A 801 -20.18 18.77 -15.84
N ASP A 802 -19.24 18.34 -16.67
CA ASP A 802 -18.68 19.19 -17.72
C ASP A 802 -19.79 19.62 -18.69
N TYR A 803 -19.77 20.89 -19.09
CA TYR A 803 -20.74 21.48 -20.03
C TYR A 803 -22.22 21.39 -19.59
N ALA A 804 -22.50 21.25 -18.29
CA ALA A 804 -23.85 21.00 -17.77
C ALA A 804 -24.90 22.04 -18.22
N PHE A 805 -24.49 23.28 -18.48
CA PHE A 805 -25.38 24.34 -18.93
C PHE A 805 -25.24 24.70 -20.43
N GLN A 806 -24.55 23.89 -21.25
CA GLN A 806 -24.31 24.20 -22.66
C GLN A 806 -25.60 24.39 -23.49
N HIS A 807 -26.67 23.66 -23.18
CA HIS A 807 -27.90 23.64 -23.98
C HIS A 807 -29.13 24.17 -23.23
N VAL A 808 -28.91 25.04 -22.25
CA VAL A 808 -30.03 25.59 -21.47
C VAL A 808 -30.89 26.56 -22.27
N THR A 809 -32.15 26.67 -21.86
CA THR A 809 -33.10 27.59 -22.47
C THR A 809 -32.72 29.05 -22.17
N SER A 810 -33.19 29.99 -23.00
CA SER A 810 -32.93 31.42 -22.81
C SER A 810 -33.48 31.98 -21.48
N GLY A 811 -34.35 31.22 -20.79
CA GLY A 811 -34.95 31.58 -19.50
C GLY A 811 -33.94 31.66 -18.36
N ILE A 812 -32.99 30.73 -18.25
CA ILE A 812 -32.06 30.67 -17.10
C ILE A 812 -31.08 31.84 -17.14
N LYS A 813 -31.18 32.73 -16.13
CA LYS A 813 -30.27 33.88 -15.93
C LYS A 813 -29.44 33.75 -14.66
N GLU A 814 -29.94 33.04 -13.66
CA GLU A 814 -29.29 32.87 -12.38
C GLU A 814 -29.19 31.39 -12.01
N VAL A 815 -28.09 31.00 -11.35
CA VAL A 815 -27.89 29.64 -10.82
C VAL A 815 -27.52 29.71 -9.35
N VAL A 816 -28.27 29.03 -8.49
CA VAL A 816 -27.99 28.89 -7.06
C VAL A 816 -27.42 27.50 -6.79
N VAL A 817 -26.14 27.45 -6.45
CA VAL A 817 -25.42 26.24 -6.04
C VAL A 817 -25.47 26.16 -4.51
N LYS A 818 -26.26 25.21 -4.02
CA LYS A 818 -26.42 24.90 -2.59
C LYS A 818 -25.17 24.15 -2.04
N LYS A 819 -25.27 23.69 -0.80
CA LYS A 819 -24.23 22.93 -0.09
C LYS A 819 -23.98 21.57 -0.74
N ASP A 820 -22.89 20.90 -0.34
CA ASP A 820 -22.52 19.52 -0.73
C ASP A 820 -22.04 19.27 -2.17
N VAL A 821 -21.93 20.32 -3.00
CA VAL A 821 -21.26 20.20 -4.32
C VAL A 821 -19.75 20.18 -4.14
N GLU A 822 -19.14 19.03 -4.41
CA GLU A 822 -17.70 18.80 -4.23
C GLU A 822 -16.91 18.91 -5.53
N TYR A 823 -17.58 18.93 -6.68
CA TYR A 823 -16.94 19.09 -7.99
C TYR A 823 -17.82 19.82 -9.01
N ILE A 824 -17.20 20.72 -9.77
CA ILE A 824 -17.76 21.52 -10.84
C ILE A 824 -16.88 21.31 -12.07
N GLY A 825 -17.47 20.72 -13.09
CA GLY A 825 -16.83 20.32 -14.32
C GLY A 825 -16.34 21.48 -15.17
N ALA A 826 -15.46 21.16 -16.12
CA ALA A 826 -14.89 22.11 -17.05
C ALA A 826 -16.00 22.78 -17.86
N GLN A 827 -15.95 24.12 -17.97
CA GLN A 827 -16.94 24.92 -18.67
C GLN A 827 -18.41 24.64 -18.24
N ALA A 828 -18.64 24.22 -16.98
CA ALA A 828 -19.97 23.83 -16.50
C ALA A 828 -21.04 24.91 -16.76
N PHE A 829 -20.74 26.19 -16.53
CA PHE A 829 -21.70 27.31 -16.67
C PHE A 829 -21.58 28.08 -17.99
N ILE A 830 -20.87 27.53 -18.99
CA ILE A 830 -20.75 28.10 -20.34
C ILE A 830 -21.91 27.61 -21.21
N THR A 831 -22.75 28.53 -21.71
CA THR A 831 -23.90 28.17 -22.57
C THR A 831 -23.57 28.21 -24.06
N ASN A 832 -22.49 28.89 -24.46
CA ASN A 832 -21.96 28.82 -25.83
C ASN A 832 -20.45 28.60 -25.77
N ARG A 833 -20.04 27.36 -26.06
CA ARG A 833 -18.64 26.92 -26.00
C ARG A 833 -17.78 27.45 -27.15
N ALA A 834 -18.36 27.75 -28.31
CA ALA A 834 -17.61 28.27 -29.45
C ALA A 834 -16.99 29.64 -29.12
N ASP A 835 -17.75 30.48 -28.41
CA ASP A 835 -17.34 31.85 -28.07
C ASP A 835 -16.95 32.02 -26.58
N THR A 836 -17.01 30.96 -25.78
CA THR A 836 -16.82 30.98 -24.32
C THR A 836 -17.72 31.99 -23.59
N THR A 837 -18.95 32.17 -24.08
CA THR A 837 -19.95 33.09 -23.54
C THR A 837 -21.05 32.35 -22.78
N SER A 838 -21.75 33.06 -21.90
CA SER A 838 -22.86 32.51 -21.14
C SER A 838 -24.04 33.48 -21.10
N ILE A 839 -25.26 32.96 -21.25
CA ILE A 839 -26.49 33.70 -20.96
C ILE A 839 -26.81 33.74 -19.45
N ILE A 840 -26.14 32.91 -18.66
CA ILE A 840 -26.19 32.92 -17.20
C ILE A 840 -25.42 34.15 -16.74
N LYS A 841 -26.13 35.08 -16.11
CA LYS A 841 -25.58 36.35 -15.64
C LYS A 841 -24.95 36.20 -14.26
N SER A 842 -25.50 35.34 -13.41
CA SER A 842 -25.07 35.23 -12.02
C SER A 842 -25.11 33.80 -11.51
N VAL A 843 -24.07 33.42 -10.77
CA VAL A 843 -23.99 32.14 -10.05
C VAL A 843 -23.77 32.44 -8.57
N PHE A 844 -24.62 31.90 -7.72
CA PHE A 844 -24.61 32.08 -6.27
C PHE A 844 -24.12 30.81 -5.60
N PHE A 845 -23.01 30.87 -4.87
CA PHE A 845 -22.52 29.76 -4.05
C PHE A 845 -22.86 30.00 -2.59
N ILE A 846 -23.67 29.09 -2.05
CA ILE A 846 -24.19 29.15 -0.68
C ILE A 846 -23.22 28.49 0.33
N GLU A 847 -22.31 27.65 -0.14
CA GLU A 847 -21.26 27.04 0.68
C GLU A 847 -20.33 28.10 1.30
N SER A 848 -20.01 27.95 2.59
CA SER A 848 -19.13 28.88 3.32
C SER A 848 -17.66 28.44 3.30
N ASN A 849 -17.38 27.20 2.90
CA ASN A 849 -16.06 26.57 2.95
C ASN A 849 -15.66 25.98 1.59
N PRO A 850 -15.21 26.81 0.64
CA PRO A 850 -14.73 26.33 -0.65
C PRO A 850 -13.45 25.51 -0.50
N THR A 851 -13.24 24.59 -1.43
CA THR A 851 -11.96 23.89 -1.62
C THR A 851 -11.42 24.13 -3.02
N ASN A 852 -10.12 23.93 -3.22
CA ASN A 852 -9.50 23.91 -4.54
C ASN A 852 -9.87 22.66 -5.35
N GLN A 853 -10.47 21.65 -4.72
CA GLN A 853 -10.96 20.44 -5.39
C GLN A 853 -12.36 20.62 -5.99
N MET A 854 -13.08 21.70 -5.64
CA MET A 854 -14.41 22.00 -6.17
C MET A 854 -14.40 22.34 -7.66
N LEU A 855 -13.35 22.94 -8.20
CA LEU A 855 -13.29 23.29 -9.62
C LEU A 855 -12.37 22.33 -10.36
N SER A 856 -12.80 21.89 -11.54
CA SER A 856 -11.97 21.10 -12.46
C SER A 856 -10.61 21.76 -12.73
N THR A 857 -10.60 23.08 -12.93
CA THR A 857 -9.39 23.81 -13.33
C THR A 857 -8.36 23.95 -12.22
N THR A 858 -8.79 24.15 -10.97
CA THR A 858 -7.87 24.24 -9.83
C THR A 858 -7.51 22.88 -9.23
N ARG A 859 -8.38 21.88 -9.40
CA ARG A 859 -8.09 20.52 -8.92
C ARG A 859 -7.01 19.83 -9.77
N PHE A 860 -7.06 20.03 -11.08
CA PHE A 860 -6.23 19.31 -12.05
C PHE A 860 -5.22 20.21 -12.79
N ASP A 861 -5.02 21.44 -12.31
CA ASP A 861 -4.10 22.43 -12.90
C ASP A 861 -4.28 22.58 -14.42
N LEU A 862 -5.55 22.61 -14.89
CA LEU A 862 -5.88 22.52 -16.32
C LEU A 862 -5.38 23.73 -17.12
N ASP A 863 -5.18 24.88 -16.48
CA ASP A 863 -4.67 26.08 -17.12
C ASP A 863 -3.25 25.86 -17.70
N GLN A 864 -2.51 24.88 -17.17
CA GLN A 864 -1.21 24.46 -17.70
C GLN A 864 -1.25 23.75 -19.05
N THR A 865 -2.46 23.44 -19.55
CA THR A 865 -2.67 22.90 -20.91
C THR A 865 -2.77 24.01 -21.96
N ASN A 866 -2.78 25.28 -21.57
CA ASN A 866 -3.07 26.45 -22.43
C ASN A 866 -4.43 26.40 -23.14
N THR A 867 -5.36 25.57 -22.66
CA THR A 867 -6.75 25.50 -23.12
C THR A 867 -7.65 26.13 -22.07
N ASN A 868 -8.60 26.97 -22.48
CA ASN A 868 -9.52 27.63 -21.55
C ASN A 868 -10.63 26.67 -21.09
N TYR A 869 -10.41 26.02 -19.95
CA TYR A 869 -11.38 25.15 -19.28
C TYR A 869 -12.21 25.87 -18.21
N SER A 870 -12.14 27.21 -18.13
CA SER A 870 -12.84 27.99 -17.10
C SER A 870 -14.32 27.62 -17.01
N GLU A 871 -14.76 27.38 -15.77
CA GLU A 871 -16.14 26.99 -15.43
C GLU A 871 -17.13 28.13 -15.73
N PHE A 872 -16.65 29.38 -15.74
CA PHE A 872 -17.43 30.60 -15.89
C PHE A 872 -16.98 31.43 -17.10
N ALA A 873 -17.96 32.08 -17.76
CA ALA A 873 -17.69 33.07 -18.80
C ALA A 873 -17.30 34.41 -18.15
N LYS A 874 -16.48 35.23 -18.82
CA LYS A 874 -15.94 36.49 -18.29
C LYS A 874 -17.00 37.50 -17.80
N ALA A 875 -18.20 37.46 -18.38
CA ALA A 875 -19.31 38.35 -18.00
C ALA A 875 -20.17 37.83 -16.83
N THR A 876 -19.91 36.60 -16.36
CA THR A 876 -20.69 35.96 -15.29
C THR A 876 -20.30 36.56 -13.95
N LYS A 877 -21.28 37.01 -13.15
CA LYS A 877 -21.04 37.43 -11.77
C LYS A 877 -21.10 36.23 -10.83
N ILE A 878 -20.15 36.15 -9.91
CA ILE A 878 -20.07 35.02 -8.98
C ILE A 878 -20.25 35.55 -7.57
N TYR A 879 -21.41 35.26 -6.99
CA TYR A 879 -21.80 35.71 -5.67
C TYR A 879 -21.52 34.64 -4.62
N VAL A 880 -20.86 35.04 -3.55
CA VAL A 880 -20.55 34.19 -2.39
C VAL A 880 -20.88 34.93 -1.11
N LYS A 881 -21.02 34.20 -0.01
CA LYS A 881 -21.17 34.78 1.33
C LYS A 881 -20.05 35.76 1.67
N LYS A 882 -20.37 36.84 2.38
CA LYS A 882 -19.41 37.90 2.75
C LYS A 882 -18.23 37.33 3.52
N THR A 883 -18.49 36.45 4.48
CA THR A 883 -17.45 35.81 5.29
C THR A 883 -16.61 34.80 4.50
N ALA A 884 -17.13 34.28 3.38
CA ALA A 884 -16.48 33.27 2.56
C ALA A 884 -15.66 33.85 1.40
N LEU A 885 -15.88 35.12 1.01
CA LEU A 885 -15.25 35.74 -0.17
C LEU A 885 -13.74 35.52 -0.25
N ASN A 886 -13.02 35.82 0.82
CA ASN A 886 -11.57 35.69 0.83
C ASN A 886 -11.12 34.22 0.77
N LYS A 887 -11.90 33.29 1.34
CA LYS A 887 -11.65 31.85 1.21
C LYS A 887 -11.81 31.39 -0.23
N TYR A 888 -12.87 31.84 -0.92
CA TYR A 888 -13.09 31.54 -2.34
C TYR A 888 -11.95 32.09 -3.20
N LYS A 889 -11.61 33.36 -3.03
CA LYS A 889 -10.48 33.98 -3.76
C LYS A 889 -9.18 33.21 -3.55
N ALA A 890 -8.88 32.80 -2.32
CA ALA A 890 -7.66 32.04 -2.01
C ALA A 890 -7.68 30.62 -2.58
N LYS A 891 -8.81 29.91 -2.53
CA LYS A 891 -8.91 28.50 -2.97
C LYS A 891 -9.11 28.36 -4.48
N TRP A 892 -9.68 29.36 -5.13
CA TRP A 892 -9.99 29.33 -6.56
C TRP A 892 -9.07 30.20 -7.41
N ALA A 893 -8.07 30.86 -6.80
CA ALA A 893 -7.01 31.55 -7.53
C ALA A 893 -6.29 30.56 -8.45
N LYS A 894 -6.17 30.93 -9.73
CA LYS A 894 -5.53 30.11 -10.75
C LYS A 894 -4.14 30.63 -11.06
N THR A 895 -3.17 29.72 -11.06
CA THR A 895 -1.78 30.02 -11.37
C THR A 895 -1.23 29.06 -12.41
N ILE A 896 -0.29 29.55 -13.22
CA ILE A 896 0.50 28.77 -14.17
C ILE A 896 1.97 28.82 -13.75
N TYR A 897 2.60 27.66 -13.65
CA TYR A 897 4.04 27.57 -13.45
C TYR A 897 4.78 27.84 -14.74
N LYS A 898 5.69 28.83 -14.73
CA LYS A 898 6.58 29.17 -15.84
C LYS A 898 7.96 28.58 -15.61
N LYS A 899 8.39 27.71 -16.53
CA LYS A 899 9.72 27.07 -16.46
C LYS A 899 10.85 28.09 -16.65
N GLU A 900 10.61 29.15 -17.43
CA GLU A 900 11.59 30.18 -17.75
C GLU A 900 11.96 31.05 -16.54
N THR A 901 10.99 31.32 -15.66
CA THR A 901 11.14 32.18 -14.48
C THR A 901 11.22 31.40 -13.17
N ASP A 902 10.96 30.07 -13.20
CA ASP A 902 10.86 29.17 -12.06
C ASP A 902 9.85 29.66 -10.99
N LYS A 903 8.73 30.23 -11.45
CA LYS A 903 7.71 30.85 -10.60
C LYS A 903 6.31 30.49 -11.05
N ASP A 904 5.39 30.47 -10.09
CA ASP A 904 3.96 30.47 -10.36
C ASP A 904 3.52 31.92 -10.65
N GLU A 905 2.89 32.13 -11.80
CA GLU A 905 2.30 33.39 -12.23
C GLU A 905 0.78 33.28 -12.27
N THR A 906 0.07 34.40 -12.13
CA THR A 906 -1.39 34.41 -12.26
C THR A 906 -1.79 33.92 -13.66
N SER A 907 -2.74 32.98 -13.71
CA SER A 907 -3.25 32.45 -14.97
C SER A 907 -3.99 33.54 -15.77
N PRO A 908 -3.88 33.58 -17.10
CA PRO A 908 -4.73 34.44 -17.94
C PRO A 908 -6.23 34.08 -17.86
N TYR A 909 -6.56 32.90 -17.33
CA TYR A 909 -7.93 32.42 -17.13
C TYR A 909 -8.40 32.58 -15.67
N ASP A 910 -7.64 33.27 -14.81
CA ASP A 910 -8.08 33.55 -13.45
C ASP A 910 -9.33 34.44 -13.46
N PHE A 911 -10.38 33.96 -12.79
CA PHE A 911 -11.67 34.64 -12.73
C PHE A 911 -11.95 35.25 -11.36
N THR A 912 -11.04 35.16 -10.38
CA THR A 912 -11.33 35.53 -8.98
C THR A 912 -11.70 37.00 -8.77
N SER A 913 -11.42 37.86 -9.75
CA SER A 913 -11.93 39.24 -9.80
C SER A 913 -13.44 39.35 -10.02
N GLN A 914 -14.09 38.30 -10.55
CA GLN A 914 -15.55 38.19 -10.73
C GLN A 914 -16.27 37.78 -9.44
N LEU A 915 -15.54 37.35 -8.39
CA LEU A 915 -16.09 37.00 -7.08
C LEU A 915 -16.44 38.27 -6.29
N GLU A 916 -17.71 38.37 -5.90
CA GLU A 916 -18.24 39.46 -5.09
C GLU A 916 -19.29 38.95 -4.09
N PHE A 917 -19.63 39.77 -3.09
CA PHE A 917 -20.64 39.43 -2.08
C PHE A 917 -21.79 40.46 -2.04
N LYS A 918 -21.67 41.56 -2.78
CA LYS A 918 -22.61 42.68 -2.78
C LYS A 918 -23.55 42.57 -3.98
N ILE A 919 -24.80 42.21 -3.75
CA ILE A 919 -25.82 42.02 -4.80
C ILE A 919 -26.64 43.31 -4.91
N LYS A 920 -26.70 43.90 -6.12
CA LYS A 920 -27.22 45.26 -6.37
C LYS A 920 -28.48 45.31 -7.24
N ASP A 921 -29.22 44.21 -7.29
CA ASP A 921 -30.44 44.10 -8.12
C ASP A 921 -31.72 44.58 -7.41
N VAL A 922 -31.61 45.01 -6.14
CA VAL A 922 -32.71 45.58 -5.37
C VAL A 922 -32.50 47.06 -5.14
N LYS A 923 -33.54 47.85 -5.42
CA LYS A 923 -33.64 49.26 -5.07
C LYS A 923 -35.02 49.58 -4.52
N ILE A 924 -35.09 50.30 -3.40
CA ILE A 924 -36.34 50.77 -2.80
C ILE A 924 -36.44 52.27 -3.08
N SER A 925 -37.30 52.66 -4.04
CA SER A 925 -37.40 54.04 -4.53
C SER A 925 -38.27 54.97 -3.66
N LYS A 926 -38.91 54.41 -2.63
CA LYS A 926 -39.82 55.06 -1.68
C LYS A 926 -39.65 54.41 -0.29
N LYS A 927 -40.46 54.80 0.70
CA LYS A 927 -40.34 54.31 2.08
C LYS A 927 -40.42 52.78 2.21
N TYR A 928 -41.11 52.11 1.29
CA TYR A 928 -41.35 50.66 1.32
C TYR A 928 -41.06 49.97 -0.03
N GLY A 929 -40.69 48.69 0.03
CA GLY A 929 -40.48 47.81 -1.12
C GLY A 929 -40.76 46.35 -0.77
N THR A 930 -40.84 45.45 -1.73
CA THR A 930 -41.05 44.01 -1.47
C THR A 930 -39.88 43.18 -1.98
N PHE A 931 -39.68 42.01 -1.35
CA PHE A 931 -38.53 41.16 -1.62
C PHE A 931 -38.81 39.68 -1.33
N ALA A 932 -38.14 38.80 -2.08
CA ALA A 932 -38.06 37.35 -1.85
C ALA A 932 -36.84 36.76 -2.61
N ARG A 933 -36.20 35.71 -2.09
CA ARG A 933 -35.06 34.99 -2.71
C ARG A 933 -35.05 33.51 -2.34
N GLU A 934 -34.36 32.66 -3.10
CA GLU A 934 -34.23 31.20 -2.86
C GLU A 934 -33.17 30.80 -1.85
N PHE A 935 -32.41 31.78 -1.38
CA PHE A 935 -31.40 31.66 -0.34
C PHE A 935 -31.62 32.77 0.67
N ASP A 936 -31.08 32.59 1.87
CA ASP A 936 -31.18 33.58 2.94
C ASP A 936 -30.46 34.87 2.55
N VAL A 937 -30.97 36.01 2.99
CA VAL A 937 -30.47 37.33 2.63
C VAL A 937 -30.28 38.20 3.86
N ASP A 938 -29.22 39.00 3.87
CA ASP A 938 -28.97 39.99 4.91
C ASP A 938 -28.84 41.41 4.32
N PHE A 939 -29.72 42.32 4.76
CA PHE A 939 -29.66 43.75 4.42
C PHE A 939 -28.89 44.59 5.44
N SER A 940 -28.53 44.05 6.62
CA SER A 940 -27.83 44.82 7.67
C SER A 940 -26.43 45.25 7.22
N ASP A 941 -25.77 44.44 6.38
CA ASP A 941 -24.40 44.66 5.93
C ASP A 941 -24.20 46.03 5.27
N TYR A 942 -25.19 46.51 4.50
CA TYR A 942 -25.13 47.84 3.89
C TYR A 942 -25.10 48.94 4.96
N TYR A 943 -26.04 48.89 5.91
CA TYR A 943 -26.13 49.88 6.98
C TYR A 943 -24.92 49.82 7.90
N ASN A 944 -24.44 48.62 8.22
CA ASN A 944 -23.24 48.45 9.04
C ASN A 944 -21.99 49.05 8.39
N GLU A 945 -21.91 49.08 7.05
CA GLU A 945 -20.79 49.69 6.31
C GLU A 945 -20.97 51.19 6.05
N LYS A 946 -22.19 51.64 5.75
CA LYS A 946 -22.46 53.01 5.25
C LYS A 946 -23.14 53.92 6.26
N HIS A 947 -23.67 53.36 7.34
CA HIS A 947 -24.48 54.03 8.38
C HIS A 947 -25.72 54.78 7.86
N HIS A 948 -26.17 54.49 6.63
CA HIS A 948 -27.38 55.03 5.99
C HIS A 948 -28.13 53.92 5.23
N SER A 949 -29.39 54.16 4.85
CA SER A 949 -30.29 53.17 4.21
C SER A 949 -30.55 51.96 5.11
N ALA A 950 -30.87 52.19 6.39
CA ALA A 950 -31.29 51.14 7.30
C ALA A 950 -32.59 50.50 6.78
N VAL A 951 -32.57 49.19 6.53
CA VAL A 951 -33.75 48.44 6.05
C VAL A 951 -34.12 47.37 7.05
N ALA A 952 -35.42 47.24 7.32
CA ALA A 952 -35.98 46.12 8.08
C ALA A 952 -37.05 45.38 7.27
N ALA A 953 -37.14 44.08 7.47
CA ALA A 953 -38.01 43.13 6.82
C ALA A 953 -39.17 42.76 7.74
N PHE A 954 -40.38 42.90 7.22
CA PHE A 954 -41.62 42.67 7.94
C PHE A 954 -42.49 41.66 7.20
N VAL A 955 -43.21 40.88 7.98
CA VAL A 955 -44.24 39.95 7.53
C VAL A 955 -45.60 40.45 7.98
N ALA A 956 -46.60 40.20 7.15
CA ALA A 956 -47.96 40.72 7.36
C ALA A 956 -48.87 39.63 7.91
N SER A 957 -49.64 39.94 8.95
CA SER A 957 -50.76 39.07 9.35
C SER A 957 -51.98 39.24 8.44
N THR A 958 -52.98 38.36 8.57
CA THR A 958 -54.27 38.50 7.88
C THR A 958 -55.15 39.63 8.44
N LYS A 959 -54.78 40.25 9.57
CA LYS A 959 -55.61 41.21 10.30
C LYS A 959 -55.55 42.61 9.69
N ILE A 960 -56.71 43.26 9.66
CA ILE A 960 -56.87 44.65 9.18
C ILE A 960 -57.56 45.45 10.27
N LEU A 961 -56.93 46.56 10.63
CA LEU A 961 -57.28 47.38 11.78
C LEU A 961 -57.80 48.75 11.31
N ASP A 962 -58.71 49.35 12.08
CA ASP A 962 -59.20 50.71 11.84
C ASP A 962 -58.26 51.75 12.48
N GLY A 963 -57.96 52.84 11.77
CA GLY A 963 -57.07 53.91 12.23
C GLY A 963 -56.04 54.34 11.18
N LYS A 964 -55.39 55.50 11.42
CA LYS A 964 -54.26 55.96 10.59
C LYS A 964 -53.04 55.08 10.87
N GLY A 965 -52.39 54.54 9.84
CA GLY A 965 -51.11 53.83 10.00
C GLY A 965 -49.89 54.77 9.93
N ASP A 966 -48.70 54.18 9.95
CA ASP A 966 -47.41 54.88 10.07
C ASP A 966 -47.08 55.87 8.94
N TYR A 967 -47.62 55.65 7.74
CA TYR A 967 -47.24 56.39 6.54
C TYR A 967 -48.40 56.48 5.53
N GLY A 968 -48.82 57.70 5.19
CA GLY A 968 -49.92 57.97 4.26
C GLY A 968 -51.19 58.49 4.94
N THR A 969 -52.32 58.50 4.22
CA THR A 969 -53.57 59.16 4.66
C THR A 969 -54.79 58.22 4.78
N ALA A 970 -54.59 56.91 4.78
CA ALA A 970 -55.70 55.94 4.86
C ALA A 970 -56.23 55.73 6.29
N THR A 971 -57.44 55.19 6.38
CA THR A 971 -58.18 54.96 7.64
C THR A 971 -58.22 53.50 8.07
N LYS A 972 -57.62 52.57 7.30
CA LYS A 972 -57.41 51.17 7.67
C LYS A 972 -55.95 50.78 7.46
N HIS A 973 -55.42 49.92 8.33
CA HIS A 973 -54.05 49.46 8.25
C HIS A 973 -53.86 47.95 8.48
N VAL A 974 -52.77 47.40 7.96
CA VAL A 974 -52.31 46.03 8.20
C VAL A 974 -51.14 46.10 9.15
N GLN A 975 -51.22 45.31 10.23
CA GLN A 975 -50.13 45.19 11.18
C GLN A 975 -49.00 44.36 10.55
N MET A 976 -47.82 44.98 10.50
CA MET A 976 -46.58 44.42 10.02
C MET A 976 -45.69 44.11 11.21
N THR A 977 -45.39 42.83 11.40
CA THR A 977 -44.46 42.41 12.45
C THR A 977 -43.11 42.11 11.83
N SER A 978 -42.03 42.48 12.52
CA SER A 978 -40.68 42.11 12.09
C SER A 978 -40.57 40.59 11.90
N VAL A 979 -39.88 40.17 10.83
CA VAL A 979 -39.75 38.75 10.47
C VAL A 979 -39.10 37.92 11.60
N ASP A 980 -38.18 38.51 12.37
CA ASP A 980 -37.52 37.87 13.51
C ASP A 980 -38.47 37.51 14.67
N LYS A 981 -39.54 38.28 14.88
CA LYS A 981 -40.58 38.00 15.88
C LYS A 981 -41.61 36.96 15.41
N LYS A 982 -41.55 36.55 14.15
CA LYS A 982 -42.49 35.59 13.53
C LYS A 982 -41.80 34.32 13.04
N GLY A 983 -40.68 33.94 13.62
CA GLY A 983 -39.98 32.68 13.32
C GLY A 983 -38.87 32.81 12.26
N GLY A 984 -38.46 34.04 11.93
CA GLY A 984 -37.20 34.36 11.25
C GLY A 984 -36.01 34.42 12.22
N TYR A 985 -34.86 34.91 11.74
CA TYR A 985 -33.62 34.97 12.51
C TYR A 985 -33.70 35.98 13.66
N THR A 986 -33.57 35.50 14.91
CA THR A 986 -33.76 36.32 16.13
C THR A 986 -32.79 37.49 16.22
N ALA A 987 -33.29 38.65 16.65
CA ALA A 987 -32.53 39.88 16.88
C ALA A 987 -31.90 40.50 15.62
N SER A 988 -32.41 40.15 14.43
CA SER A 988 -32.08 40.83 13.19
C SER A 988 -33.33 41.26 12.45
N TYR A 989 -33.59 42.57 12.47
CA TYR A 989 -34.72 43.15 11.76
C TYR A 989 -34.57 43.10 10.24
N SER A 990 -33.40 42.78 9.69
CA SER A 990 -33.05 42.92 8.28
C SER A 990 -32.69 41.61 7.58
N TYR A 991 -32.81 40.48 8.28
CA TYR A 991 -32.48 39.16 7.75
C TYR A 991 -33.73 38.48 7.19
N VAL A 992 -33.66 38.01 5.95
CA VAL A 992 -34.79 37.38 5.25
C VAL A 992 -34.46 35.92 4.97
N PRO A 993 -35.14 34.96 5.63
CA PRO A 993 -34.99 33.54 5.31
C PRO A 993 -35.37 33.22 3.86
N ALA A 994 -34.72 32.21 3.28
CA ALA A 994 -35.02 31.71 1.94
C ALA A 994 -36.53 31.46 1.75
N TYR A 995 -37.00 31.74 0.53
CA TYR A 995 -38.39 31.61 0.07
C TYR A 995 -39.43 32.43 0.85
N THR A 996 -38.99 33.36 1.71
CA THR A 996 -39.91 34.21 2.48
C THR A 996 -40.20 35.52 1.74
N GLY A 997 -41.48 35.77 1.42
CA GLY A 997 -41.91 37.07 0.93
C GLY A 997 -41.97 38.09 2.07
N VAL A 998 -41.37 39.27 1.89
CA VAL A 998 -41.36 40.31 2.93
C VAL A 998 -41.67 41.70 2.38
N LEU A 999 -42.19 42.57 3.25
CA LEU A 999 -42.15 44.01 3.06
C LEU A 999 -40.85 44.54 3.66
N LEU A 1000 -40.05 45.21 2.85
CA LEU A 1000 -38.89 45.98 3.28
C LEU A 1000 -39.33 47.42 3.60
N LYS A 1001 -38.98 47.93 4.79
CA LYS A 1001 -39.15 49.33 5.21
C LYS A 1001 -37.78 49.98 5.34
N VAL A 1002 -37.60 51.15 4.70
CA VAL A 1002 -36.43 52.00 4.93
C VAL A 1002 -36.70 52.80 6.22
N LEU A 1003 -35.88 52.59 7.25
CA LEU A 1003 -36.12 53.12 8.59
C LEU A 1003 -35.69 54.57 8.72
N ASP A 1004 -34.55 54.93 8.14
CA ASP A 1004 -33.86 56.21 8.37
C ASP A 1004 -34.18 57.31 7.34
N LYS A 1005 -34.75 56.96 6.17
CA LYS A 1005 -35.05 57.92 5.09
C LYS A 1005 -36.19 57.47 4.16
N GLU A 1006 -36.41 58.22 3.06
CA GLU A 1006 -37.48 57.99 2.08
C GLU A 1006 -37.16 56.98 0.97
N ALA A 1007 -35.90 56.64 0.71
CA ALA A 1007 -35.51 55.69 -0.34
C ALA A 1007 -34.09 55.16 -0.05
N THR A 1008 -33.74 53.98 -0.58
CA THR A 1008 -32.36 53.48 -0.50
C THR A 1008 -31.44 54.27 -1.44
N ASP A 1009 -30.15 54.33 -1.10
CA ASP A 1009 -29.14 54.95 -1.96
C ASP A 1009 -28.98 54.24 -3.31
N ALA A 1010 -28.33 54.91 -4.27
CA ALA A 1010 -28.14 54.39 -5.62
C ALA A 1010 -27.23 53.15 -5.67
N ASP A 1011 -26.32 53.00 -4.70
CA ASP A 1011 -25.38 51.87 -4.59
C ASP A 1011 -25.83 50.79 -3.58
N PHE A 1012 -27.10 50.84 -3.14
CA PHE A 1012 -27.68 49.88 -2.20
C PHE A 1012 -27.46 48.44 -2.63
N TYR A 1013 -27.13 47.58 -1.67
CA TYR A 1013 -26.85 46.17 -1.89
C TYR A 1013 -27.35 45.32 -0.72
N TYR A 1014 -27.51 44.02 -0.96
CA TYR A 1014 -27.64 43.00 0.09
C TYR A 1014 -26.61 41.89 -0.11
N THR A 1015 -26.50 41.02 0.89
CA THR A 1015 -25.56 39.89 0.89
C THR A 1015 -26.29 38.56 1.05
N ILE A 1016 -25.63 37.47 0.68
CA ILE A 1016 -26.11 36.11 1.00
C ILE A 1016 -26.00 35.95 2.51
N GLY A 1017 -27.10 35.57 3.14
CA GLY A 1017 -27.23 35.42 4.58
C GLY A 1017 -26.30 34.33 5.14
N GLU A 1018 -25.70 34.62 6.29
CA GLU A 1018 -24.69 33.76 6.90
C GLU A 1018 -25.29 32.66 7.82
N GLN A 1019 -26.60 32.72 8.13
CA GLN A 1019 -27.31 31.85 9.07
C GLN A 1019 -28.17 30.76 8.39
N ASP A 1020 -27.80 30.37 7.18
CA ASP A 1020 -28.52 29.40 6.32
C ASP A 1020 -28.44 27.92 6.76
N GLN A 1021 -27.85 27.66 7.93
CA GLN A 1021 -27.89 26.36 8.61
C GLN A 1021 -29.09 26.24 9.54
N GLN A 1022 -29.74 27.36 9.87
CA GLN A 1022 -30.92 27.37 10.72
C GLN A 1022 -32.16 27.06 9.89
N VAL A 1023 -33.08 26.30 10.45
CA VAL A 1023 -34.39 26.05 9.85
C VAL A 1023 -35.35 27.12 10.37
N TYR A 1024 -35.89 27.92 9.45
CA TYR A 1024 -36.83 28.99 9.79
C TYR A 1024 -38.28 28.54 9.56
N HIS A 1025 -39.16 28.90 10.50
CA HIS A 1025 -40.59 28.65 10.41
C HIS A 1025 -41.33 29.97 10.50
N VAL A 1026 -41.32 30.74 9.40
CA VAL A 1026 -42.00 32.04 9.35
C VAL A 1026 -43.51 31.83 9.37
N THR A 1027 -44.17 32.27 10.44
CA THR A 1027 -45.61 32.08 10.68
C THR A 1027 -46.43 33.32 10.35
N ASN A 1028 -47.72 33.11 10.04
CA ASN A 1028 -48.71 34.18 9.83
C ASN A 1028 -48.27 35.26 8.82
N ASN A 1029 -47.62 34.86 7.72
CA ASN A 1029 -47.17 35.77 6.67
C ASN A 1029 -48.06 35.67 5.43
N VAL A 1030 -48.85 36.71 5.16
CA VAL A 1030 -49.70 36.78 3.95
C VAL A 1030 -48.95 37.32 2.71
N MET A 1031 -47.68 37.71 2.87
CA MET A 1031 -46.81 38.06 1.75
C MET A 1031 -46.39 36.79 1.00
N THR A 1032 -46.72 36.71 -0.28
CA THR A 1032 -46.27 35.64 -1.17
C THR A 1032 -45.08 36.13 -1.99
N GLY A 1033 -43.94 35.48 -1.83
CA GLY A 1033 -42.72 35.77 -2.58
C GLY A 1033 -42.72 35.14 -3.97
N VAL A 1034 -42.11 35.82 -4.94
CA VAL A 1034 -41.85 35.33 -6.28
C VAL A 1034 -40.35 35.13 -6.42
N THR A 1035 -39.89 33.87 -6.40
CA THR A 1035 -38.44 33.58 -6.34
C THR A 1035 -37.89 33.03 -7.65
N VAL A 1036 -38.50 31.98 -8.23
CA VAL A 1036 -37.87 31.18 -9.32
C VAL A 1036 -38.12 31.73 -10.73
N ASN A 1037 -39.32 32.25 -10.98
CA ASN A 1037 -39.75 32.80 -12.28
C ASN A 1037 -40.54 34.08 -12.09
N PRO A 1038 -40.48 35.04 -13.03
CA PRO A 1038 -41.45 36.10 -13.09
C PRO A 1038 -42.84 35.51 -13.36
N ILE A 1039 -43.88 36.10 -12.78
CA ILE A 1039 -45.25 35.64 -13.01
C ILE A 1039 -45.78 36.37 -14.24
N THR A 1040 -45.98 35.65 -15.34
CA THR A 1040 -46.45 36.21 -16.62
C THR A 1040 -47.84 36.83 -16.50
N SER A 1041 -48.73 36.25 -15.69
CA SER A 1041 -50.00 36.85 -15.32
C SER A 1041 -50.37 36.46 -13.89
N LEU A 1042 -50.31 37.41 -12.98
CA LEU A 1042 -50.69 37.27 -11.59
C LEU A 1042 -52.19 37.52 -11.48
N THR A 1043 -52.95 36.46 -11.18
CA THR A 1043 -54.42 36.51 -11.21
C THR A 1043 -54.95 37.29 -10.02
N ALA A 1044 -55.74 38.32 -10.32
CA ALA A 1044 -56.45 39.11 -9.32
C ALA A 1044 -57.87 39.36 -9.83
N THR A 1045 -58.86 39.25 -8.95
CA THR A 1045 -60.26 39.46 -9.30
C THR A 1045 -60.93 40.43 -8.33
N THR A 1046 -62.12 40.89 -8.65
CA THR A 1046 -62.94 41.69 -7.74
C THR A 1046 -63.28 40.94 -6.44
N THR A 1047 -63.42 39.60 -6.50
CA THR A 1047 -63.75 38.73 -5.37
C THR A 1047 -62.52 38.19 -4.62
N ASP A 1048 -61.37 38.09 -5.29
CA ASP A 1048 -60.09 37.65 -4.73
C ASP A 1048 -58.98 38.63 -5.17
N PRO A 1049 -58.95 39.84 -4.57
CA PRO A 1049 -58.00 40.87 -4.93
C PRO A 1049 -56.62 40.59 -4.32
N ILE A 1050 -55.57 40.97 -5.03
CA ILE A 1050 -54.21 40.97 -4.50
C ILE A 1050 -53.72 42.39 -4.29
N TYR A 1051 -52.69 42.54 -3.47
CA TYR A 1051 -52.13 43.82 -3.13
C TYR A 1051 -50.68 43.84 -3.59
N VAL A 1052 -50.33 44.81 -4.43
CA VAL A 1052 -48.97 44.98 -4.96
C VAL A 1052 -48.40 46.34 -4.60
N MET A 1053 -47.10 46.40 -4.36
CA MET A 1053 -46.40 47.64 -4.04
C MET A 1053 -46.30 48.56 -5.26
N GLN A 1054 -46.90 49.75 -5.20
CA GLN A 1054 -46.82 50.79 -6.23
C GLN A 1054 -46.64 52.16 -5.56
N GLY A 1055 -45.64 52.93 -5.98
CA GLY A 1055 -45.43 54.29 -5.45
C GLY A 1055 -45.08 54.37 -3.96
N GLY A 1056 -44.67 53.28 -3.32
CA GLY A 1056 -44.38 53.20 -1.89
C GLY A 1056 -45.57 52.79 -1.02
N THR A 1057 -46.73 52.50 -1.60
CA THR A 1057 -47.89 51.94 -0.89
C THR A 1057 -48.38 50.69 -1.59
N PHE A 1058 -49.11 49.83 -0.89
CA PHE A 1058 -49.77 48.71 -1.57
C PHE A 1058 -51.09 49.17 -2.19
N HIS A 1059 -51.28 48.85 -3.45
CA HIS A 1059 -52.51 49.11 -4.18
C HIS A 1059 -53.26 47.80 -4.40
N LYS A 1060 -54.59 47.87 -4.21
CA LYS A 1060 -55.51 46.78 -4.52
C LYS A 1060 -55.53 46.61 -6.05
N ALA A 1061 -55.15 45.43 -6.51
CA ALA A 1061 -55.34 45.01 -7.88
C ALA A 1061 -56.55 44.06 -7.92
N GLU A 1062 -57.55 44.43 -8.70
CA GLU A 1062 -58.81 43.69 -8.89
C GLU A 1062 -58.90 43.04 -10.28
N SER A 1063 -57.82 43.16 -11.06
CA SER A 1063 -57.65 42.60 -12.40
C SER A 1063 -56.24 42.02 -12.54
N ASN A 1064 -56.09 41.04 -13.43
CA ASN A 1064 -54.80 40.38 -13.68
C ASN A 1064 -53.66 41.38 -13.89
N ILE A 1065 -52.53 41.16 -13.20
CA ILE A 1065 -51.29 41.90 -13.38
C ILE A 1065 -50.38 41.09 -14.29
N ASN A 1066 -50.11 41.61 -15.48
CA ASN A 1066 -49.20 40.95 -16.41
C ASN A 1066 -47.73 41.26 -16.04
N ASN A 1067 -46.87 40.26 -16.18
CA ASN A 1067 -45.41 40.34 -16.00
C ASN A 1067 -44.98 40.85 -14.61
N PHE A 1068 -45.46 40.21 -13.54
CA PHE A 1068 -45.00 40.53 -12.19
C PHE A 1068 -43.55 40.03 -12.00
N PRO A 1069 -42.62 40.91 -11.62
CA PRO A 1069 -41.19 40.59 -11.63
C PRO A 1069 -40.80 39.58 -10.56
N ILE A 1070 -39.75 38.82 -10.87
CA ILE A 1070 -39.04 37.95 -9.94
C ILE A 1070 -38.36 38.76 -8.82
N HIS A 1071 -38.12 38.12 -7.68
CA HIS A 1071 -37.57 38.70 -6.45
C HIS A 1071 -38.43 39.81 -5.81
N LYS A 1072 -39.73 39.84 -6.13
CA LYS A 1072 -40.74 40.67 -5.46
C LYS A 1072 -41.73 39.83 -4.69
N ALA A 1073 -42.45 40.46 -3.78
CA ALA A 1073 -43.58 39.84 -3.09
C ALA A 1073 -44.86 40.67 -3.28
N TYR A 1074 -45.99 40.00 -3.22
CA TYR A 1074 -47.33 40.59 -3.20
C TYR A 1074 -48.09 40.06 -1.96
N MET A 1075 -49.17 40.71 -1.57
CA MET A 1075 -50.02 40.26 -0.45
C MET A 1075 -51.37 39.76 -0.94
N LYS A 1076 -51.95 38.83 -0.17
CA LYS A 1076 -53.30 38.30 -0.39
C LYS A 1076 -54.13 38.40 0.88
N PHE A 1077 -55.33 38.99 0.80
CA PHE A 1077 -56.31 39.07 1.89
C PHE A 1077 -57.63 38.40 1.47
N SER A 1078 -58.48 38.03 2.42
CA SER A 1078 -59.90 37.79 2.15
C SER A 1078 -60.59 39.08 1.69
N ALA A 1079 -61.60 38.99 0.81
CA ALA A 1079 -62.23 40.13 0.12
C ALA A 1079 -62.46 41.37 1.00
N LEU A 1080 -61.81 42.48 0.65
CA LEU A 1080 -61.92 43.78 1.33
C LEU A 1080 -63.02 44.65 0.69
N PRO A 1081 -63.79 45.43 1.47
CA PRO A 1081 -64.82 46.34 0.94
C PRO A 1081 -64.28 47.26 -0.16
N ALA A 1082 -65.10 47.54 -1.18
CA ALA A 1082 -64.73 48.39 -2.32
C ALA A 1082 -64.26 49.79 -1.85
N GLY A 1083 -63.16 50.29 -2.43
CA GLY A 1083 -62.56 51.59 -2.06
C GLY A 1083 -61.65 51.58 -0.83
N THR A 1084 -61.43 50.42 -0.18
CA THR A 1084 -60.54 50.31 0.99
C THR A 1084 -59.09 50.60 0.60
N ARG A 1085 -58.54 51.70 1.13
CA ARG A 1085 -57.10 51.99 1.11
C ARG A 1085 -56.46 51.36 2.35
N VAL A 1086 -55.44 50.53 2.16
CA VAL A 1086 -54.72 49.83 3.22
C VAL A 1086 -53.35 50.47 3.40
N VAL A 1087 -53.06 50.94 4.60
CA VAL A 1087 -51.73 51.45 5.02
C VAL A 1087 -51.08 50.44 5.97
N PHE A 1088 -49.80 50.54 6.28
CA PHE A 1088 -49.11 49.62 7.19
C PHE A 1088 -48.85 50.28 8.53
N ASP A 1089 -49.07 49.50 9.59
CA ASP A 1089 -48.69 49.84 10.96
C ASP A 1089 -47.61 48.87 11.41
N PHE A 1090 -46.59 49.38 12.09
CA PHE A 1090 -45.43 48.63 12.54
C PHE A 1090 -45.32 48.60 14.07
N ASP A 1091 -46.37 49.02 14.80
CA ASP A 1091 -46.46 48.92 16.26
C ASP A 1091 -46.84 47.48 16.71
N ASP A 1092 -46.11 47.00 17.72
CA ASP A 1092 -46.23 45.65 18.28
C ASP A 1092 -47.23 45.55 19.46
N THR A 1093 -47.94 46.62 19.83
CA THR A 1093 -48.61 46.71 21.16
C THR A 1093 -50.14 46.67 21.19
N THR A 1094 -50.85 46.59 20.06
CA THR A 1094 -52.34 46.63 20.04
C THR A 1094 -53.00 45.27 19.73
N THR A 1095 -53.99 44.89 20.54
CA THR A 1095 -54.81 43.67 20.36
C THR A 1095 -56.05 43.97 19.51
N GLY A 1096 -55.92 43.80 18.19
CA GLY A 1096 -57.03 43.90 17.24
C GLY A 1096 -57.87 42.62 17.12
N ILE A 1097 -59.16 42.79 16.81
CA ILE A 1097 -60.17 41.73 16.60
C ILE A 1097 -59.72 40.80 15.47
N GLU A 1098 -59.70 39.49 15.73
CA GLU A 1098 -59.04 38.50 14.86
C GLU A 1098 -59.90 38.00 13.69
N SER A 1099 -61.21 38.21 13.71
CA SER A 1099 -62.13 37.90 12.60
C SER A 1099 -63.54 38.43 12.85
N ILE A 1100 -64.31 38.67 11.78
CA ILE A 1100 -65.78 38.49 11.78
C ILE A 1100 -66.01 37.21 10.99
N GLU A 1101 -66.16 36.10 11.69
CA GLU A 1101 -66.67 34.88 11.08
C GLU A 1101 -68.19 35.01 10.91
N SER A 1102 -68.67 34.82 9.68
CA SER A 1102 -70.05 34.41 9.49
C SER A 1102 -70.20 32.99 10.04
N ILE A 1103 -70.95 32.83 11.12
CA ILE A 1103 -71.36 31.50 11.60
C ILE A 1103 -72.23 30.89 10.51
N ASP A 1104 -71.67 29.92 9.79
CA ASP A 1104 -72.40 29.07 8.88
C ASP A 1104 -73.44 28.25 9.68
N THR A 1105 -74.70 28.36 9.29
CA THR A 1105 -75.87 27.71 9.91
C THR A 1105 -75.96 26.20 9.61
N GLY A 1106 -74.87 25.57 9.18
CA GLY A 1106 -74.86 24.21 8.64
C GLY A 1106 -73.97 23.22 9.38
N SER A 1107 -74.12 23.03 10.70
CA SER A 1107 -73.63 21.81 11.36
C SER A 1107 -74.58 21.30 12.44
N SER A 1108 -75.03 20.07 12.24
CA SER A 1108 -76.14 19.40 12.90
C SER A 1108 -75.73 18.70 14.20
N ASN A 1109 -75.22 19.42 15.20
CA ASN A 1109 -74.99 18.84 16.54
C ASN A 1109 -74.90 19.86 17.71
N ARG A 1110 -75.92 20.71 17.89
CA ARG A 1110 -76.03 21.63 19.04
C ARG A 1110 -77.04 21.17 20.12
N ALA A 1111 -77.03 19.88 20.46
CA ALA A 1111 -77.91 19.33 21.50
C ALA A 1111 -77.27 19.27 22.91
N ALA A 1112 -76.01 19.69 23.06
CA ALA A 1112 -75.26 19.59 24.33
C ALA A 1112 -74.73 20.92 24.88
N ASP A 1113 -75.00 22.04 24.21
CA ASP A 1113 -74.49 23.36 24.61
C ASP A 1113 -75.25 23.90 25.83
N VAL A 1114 -74.51 24.23 26.88
CA VAL A 1114 -75.04 24.72 28.16
C VAL A 1114 -74.89 26.23 28.24
N TYR A 1115 -76.01 26.95 28.27
CA TYR A 1115 -76.01 28.41 28.39
C TYR A 1115 -76.07 28.84 29.85
N TYR A 1116 -75.54 30.01 30.16
CA TYR A 1116 -75.74 30.70 31.43
C TYR A 1116 -76.26 32.11 31.19
N ASN A 1117 -77.20 32.59 31.99
CA ASN A 1117 -77.53 34.01 32.00
C ASN A 1117 -76.43 34.81 32.72
N LEU A 1118 -76.52 36.14 32.68
CA LEU A 1118 -75.50 37.02 33.30
C LEU A 1118 -75.45 36.94 34.84
N GLN A 1119 -76.38 36.21 35.45
CA GLN A 1119 -76.44 35.91 36.88
C GLN A 1119 -75.86 34.52 37.21
N GLY A 1120 -75.30 33.81 36.23
CA GLY A 1120 -74.62 32.53 36.42
C GLY A 1120 -75.55 31.32 36.54
N GLN A 1121 -76.83 31.46 36.20
CA GLN A 1121 -77.78 30.34 36.23
C GLN A 1121 -77.76 29.57 34.91
N ARG A 1122 -77.73 28.22 35.00
CA ARG A 1122 -77.72 27.31 33.84
C ARG A 1122 -79.07 27.29 33.12
N ILE A 1123 -79.05 27.47 31.79
CA ILE A 1123 -80.21 27.49 30.91
C ILE A 1123 -80.01 26.45 29.79
N SER A 1124 -80.98 25.56 29.62
CA SER A 1124 -80.88 24.43 28.67
C SER A 1124 -81.13 24.86 27.22
N LYS A 1125 -82.01 25.85 27.00
CA LYS A 1125 -82.27 26.50 25.71
C LYS A 1125 -82.74 27.94 25.94
N PRO A 1126 -82.03 28.96 25.45
CA PRO A 1126 -82.46 30.36 25.54
C PRO A 1126 -83.66 30.61 24.62
N GLN A 1127 -84.78 31.09 25.17
CA GLN A 1127 -86.04 31.34 24.43
C GLN A 1127 -86.37 32.83 24.22
N GLN A 1128 -85.53 33.73 24.71
CA GLN A 1128 -85.69 35.18 24.56
C GLN A 1128 -84.38 35.81 24.10
N ALA A 1129 -84.49 36.81 23.23
CA ALA A 1129 -83.39 37.63 22.77
C ALA A 1129 -82.68 38.29 23.96
N GLY A 1130 -81.37 38.10 24.09
CA GLY A 1130 -80.60 38.59 25.23
C GLY A 1130 -79.13 38.15 25.22
N LEU A 1131 -78.35 38.62 26.19
CA LEU A 1131 -76.93 38.31 26.35
C LEU A 1131 -76.75 37.12 27.31
N TYR A 1132 -76.07 36.06 26.86
CA TYR A 1132 -75.80 34.82 27.59
C TYR A 1132 -74.30 34.50 27.62
N ILE A 1133 -73.90 33.50 28.38
CA ILE A 1133 -72.55 32.93 28.39
C ILE A 1133 -72.59 31.47 27.95
N LEU A 1134 -71.77 31.13 26.96
CA LEU A 1134 -71.57 29.75 26.46
C LEU A 1134 -70.07 29.48 26.45
N ASN A 1135 -69.62 28.42 27.14
CA ASN A 1135 -68.21 28.03 27.25
C ASN A 1135 -67.27 29.18 27.67
N GLY A 1136 -67.72 30.04 28.58
CA GLY A 1136 -66.93 31.17 29.09
C GLY A 1136 -66.95 32.45 28.23
N ALA A 1137 -67.59 32.41 27.06
CA ALA A 1137 -67.71 33.57 26.18
C ALA A 1137 -69.11 34.21 26.25
N LYS A 1138 -69.19 35.55 26.23
CA LYS A 1138 -70.46 36.29 26.13
C LYS A 1138 -71.00 36.18 24.70
N VAL A 1139 -72.25 35.72 24.56
CA VAL A 1139 -72.95 35.53 23.29
C VAL A 1139 -74.28 36.26 23.33
N ILE A 1140 -74.57 37.07 22.32
CA ILE A 1140 -75.88 37.71 22.14
C ILE A 1140 -76.73 36.78 21.28
N ILE A 1141 -77.87 36.36 21.80
CA ILE A 1141 -78.90 35.66 21.05
C ILE A 1141 -79.96 36.68 20.70
N LYS A 1142 -80.26 36.83 19.41
CA LYS A 1142 -81.28 37.76 18.90
C LYS A 1142 -82.64 37.10 18.81
#